data_AF-A0AAF0T1G2-F1
#
_entry.id   AF-A0AAF0T1G2-F1
#
_cell.length_a   1.000
_cell.length_b   1.000
_cell.length_c   1.000
_cell.angle_alpha   90.00
_cell.angle_beta   90.00
_cell.angle_gamma   90.00
#
_symmetry.space_group_name_H-M   'P 1'
#
loop_
_entity.id
_entity.type
_entity.pdbx_description
1 polymer ?
#
loop_
_entity_poly.entity_id
_entity_poly.type
_entity_poly.pdbx_seq_one_letter_code
_entity_poly.pdbx_strand_id
1 'polypeptide(L)'
;MCVRNPRVVNIAGNRAVVVALLLVAMAITGGIVLTGGNGAGGASSSDGDRAGTPSHRDPDAYSEEGDLSSVQRQLAGQLSSQLGQGAISLSEGEREAASQFVDEEYREQLRQYVDVADETGEGADLEREFERAGETQANLSAAVTAYRETKPEYEAAYEDGDEERARERARELEALYRDIDDLGDDAIARYETIENRTDTDMSASIEAVENVSAEIRAEQATVRDQQFEETSLRLTPERETISFREPLVATGELRTTDGDPIANRSIRLDVGNHTERVRTDSAGAFTLEYRPTNESLSTDRLPVEYVPATQSVYLNAETAVNVSITQSEPTVSLNRTTDELSFGNETAVSGAVTVDGVPVDNVTLVVDISGDRIGTVNVTDGAFDDPVAIPASVPAGERELRVELPYEDEERALTAATDAATVTVRERESSVAIAEVSSSERRVTVTGTLATPDGTPVPDEPVRIRIDDLTVGTVTTDEHSAFRTTVSVPDSVDAGETAVAAVYEGRGSSLKSSSAEASVAVSSAGPNAPTTAIAVGMIALLAGGGLAWWYRGDDDRPAASGPAVEQWSLAGEPTVGDAPAKPTPDEVESVLERASDQLANGRPDDAVRTGYGAVRRALLARLGNRDALTHWEFYRQCTDANDVDAASLYELTQGYERAAFGPDGLSREDAAAILERARSLCDLDEPSNGGAPADD
;
A
#
# COMPACT_ATOMS: atom_id res chain seq x y z
N MET A 1 26.71 -23.03 -60.36
CA MET A 1 26.78 -22.18 -61.57
C MET A 1 25.70 -21.11 -61.39
N CYS A 2 25.92 -19.81 -61.52
CA CYS A 2 27.10 -19.07 -62.03
C CYS A 2 27.86 -18.29 -60.92
N VAL A 3 29.07 -17.86 -61.25
CA VAL A 3 30.00 -17.16 -60.34
C VAL A 3 30.07 -15.68 -60.73
N ARG A 4 29.99 -14.77 -59.74
CA ARG A 4 30.72 -13.47 -59.79
C ARG A 4 30.72 -12.73 -58.45
N ASN A 5 31.79 -12.96 -57.68
CA ASN A 5 32.50 -11.89 -56.96
C ASN A 5 33.77 -11.63 -57.80
N PRO A 6 34.30 -10.39 -57.98
CA PRO A 6 35.15 -9.80 -56.93
C PRO A 6 35.27 -8.25 -56.90
N ARG A 7 35.50 -7.65 -55.73
CA ARG A 7 36.82 -7.09 -55.33
C ARG A 7 36.74 -6.16 -54.11
N VAL A 8 37.67 -6.42 -53.18
CA VAL A 8 38.14 -5.48 -52.15
C VAL A 8 38.84 -4.28 -52.81
N VAL A 9 38.55 -3.08 -52.33
CA VAL A 9 39.42 -1.90 -52.47
C VAL A 9 39.51 -1.20 -51.12
N ASN A 10 40.73 -1.13 -50.59
CA ASN A 10 41.07 -0.41 -49.37
C ASN A 10 41.46 1.03 -49.74
N ILE A 11 40.82 2.05 -49.16
CA ILE A 11 41.28 3.45 -49.25
C ILE A 11 41.26 4.07 -47.85
N ALA A 12 42.45 4.28 -47.29
CA ALA A 12 42.63 5.25 -46.21
C ALA A 12 42.59 6.66 -46.80
N GLY A 13 41.85 7.58 -46.17
CA GLY A 13 41.70 8.94 -46.69
C GLY A 13 41.10 9.93 -45.68
N ASN A 14 41.97 10.66 -45.00
CA ASN A 14 41.78 11.97 -44.36
C ASN A 14 40.47 12.29 -43.61
N ARG A 15 40.60 12.33 -42.28
CA ARG A 15 39.93 13.31 -41.41
C ARG A 15 40.13 14.75 -41.96
N ALA A 16 39.06 15.53 -42.16
CA ALA A 16 39.02 16.99 -41.98
C ALA A 16 37.66 17.62 -42.40
N VAL A 17 37.13 18.53 -41.56
CA VAL A 17 36.05 19.55 -41.81
C VAL A 17 34.66 19.02 -42.24
N VAL A 18 33.49 19.58 -41.86
CA VAL A 18 33.16 20.86 -41.20
C VAL A 18 32.06 20.64 -40.14
N VAL A 19 32.24 21.17 -38.93
CA VAL A 19 31.13 21.46 -38.00
C VAL A 19 30.89 22.97 -38.03
N ALA A 20 29.69 23.39 -38.44
CA ALA A 20 29.29 24.79 -38.47
C ALA A 20 28.61 25.16 -37.15
N LEU A 21 29.40 25.61 -36.18
CA LEU A 21 28.92 26.09 -34.88
C LEU A 21 28.66 27.60 -34.96
N LEU A 22 27.39 28.00 -34.89
CA LEU A 22 26.97 29.39 -35.12
C LEU A 22 26.94 30.18 -33.80
N LEU A 23 28.09 30.78 -33.47
CA LEU A 23 28.20 31.75 -32.37
C LEU A 23 27.62 33.11 -32.79
N VAL A 24 26.63 33.61 -32.04
CA VAL A 24 26.29 35.03 -31.99
C VAL A 24 26.59 35.55 -30.60
N ALA A 25 27.52 36.51 -30.52
CA ALA A 25 27.87 37.19 -29.28
C ALA A 25 27.22 38.56 -29.22
N MET A 26 26.71 38.96 -28.06
CA MET A 26 26.65 40.36 -27.68
C MET A 26 27.14 40.53 -26.25
N ALA A 27 28.10 41.43 -26.06
CA ALA A 27 28.82 41.60 -24.82
C ALA A 27 28.41 42.90 -24.12
N ILE A 28 28.19 42.84 -22.81
CA ILE A 28 28.37 43.97 -21.90
C ILE A 28 29.19 43.50 -20.69
N THR A 29 30.48 43.83 -20.69
CA THR A 29 31.31 43.88 -19.48
C THR A 29 31.50 45.35 -19.10
N GLY A 30 31.26 45.71 -17.84
CA GLY A 30 31.40 47.12 -17.43
C GLY A 30 31.09 47.43 -15.96
N GLY A 31 31.77 46.75 -15.02
CA GLY A 31 31.83 47.25 -13.64
C GLY A 31 32.94 48.31 -13.50
N ILE A 32 32.71 49.37 -12.71
CA ILE A 32 33.76 50.24 -12.15
C ILE A 32 33.27 51.00 -10.91
N VAL A 33 33.93 50.70 -9.78
CA VAL A 33 34.42 51.59 -8.70
C VAL A 33 33.49 52.62 -8.03
N LEU A 34 33.42 52.51 -6.69
CA LEU A 34 33.01 53.54 -5.73
C LEU A 34 34.08 54.65 -5.59
N THR A 35 33.71 55.91 -5.80
CA THR A 35 34.47 57.08 -5.29
C THR A 35 33.52 58.17 -4.79
N GLY A 36 33.67 58.58 -3.53
CA GLY A 36 32.89 59.69 -2.95
C GLY A 36 33.50 61.07 -3.22
N GLY A 37 32.67 62.11 -3.16
CA GLY A 37 33.10 63.51 -3.26
C GLY A 37 31.96 64.51 -3.09
N ASN A 38 32.02 65.34 -2.04
CA ASN A 38 31.12 66.49 -1.84
C ASN A 38 31.31 67.56 -2.93
N GLY A 39 30.26 68.28 -3.32
CA GLY A 39 30.43 69.54 -4.07
C GLY A 39 29.14 70.17 -4.61
N ALA A 40 28.63 71.20 -3.92
CA ALA A 40 27.42 71.93 -4.23
C ALA A 40 27.34 72.59 -5.64
N GLY A 41 26.13 72.64 -6.20
CA GLY A 41 25.73 73.48 -7.33
C GLY A 41 24.20 73.47 -7.47
N GLY A 42 23.53 74.61 -7.42
CA GLY A 42 22.08 74.69 -7.17
C GLY A 42 21.19 75.10 -8.36
N ALA A 43 19.87 74.91 -8.17
CA ALA A 43 18.73 75.41 -8.95
C ALA A 43 18.68 75.04 -10.45
N SER A 44 17.58 74.52 -10.99
CA SER A 44 16.22 75.05 -10.84
C SER A 44 15.16 73.95 -11.03
N SER A 45 13.98 74.19 -10.46
CA SER A 45 12.78 73.36 -10.64
C SER A 45 12.27 73.37 -12.09
N SER A 46 11.91 72.19 -12.57
CA SER A 46 10.79 72.00 -13.51
C SER A 46 9.92 70.89 -12.93
N ASP A 47 8.75 71.29 -12.44
CA ASP A 47 7.75 70.38 -11.89
C ASP A 47 7.25 69.41 -12.98
N GLY A 48 6.90 68.20 -12.59
CA GLY A 48 6.73 67.10 -13.55
C GLY A 48 6.31 65.80 -12.90
N ASP A 49 5.12 65.83 -12.31
CA ASP A 49 4.45 64.68 -11.69
C ASP A 49 4.59 63.40 -12.53
N ARG A 50 5.44 62.49 -12.05
CA ARG A 50 5.32 61.07 -12.32
C ARG A 50 4.80 60.43 -11.05
N ALA A 51 3.48 60.33 -10.95
CA ALA A 51 2.82 59.50 -9.95
C ALA A 51 3.10 58.02 -10.28
N GLY A 52 4.29 57.54 -9.88
CA GLY A 52 4.57 56.12 -9.80
C GLY A 52 3.86 55.57 -8.57
N THR A 53 3.00 54.56 -8.77
CA THR A 53 2.41 53.81 -7.66
C THR A 53 3.55 53.23 -6.80
N PRO A 54 3.59 53.46 -5.47
CA PRO A 54 4.63 52.87 -4.62
C PRO A 54 4.54 51.34 -4.69
N SER A 55 5.63 50.67 -5.09
CA SER A 55 5.63 49.22 -5.30
C SER A 55 5.58 48.41 -4.00
N HIS A 56 5.88 49.03 -2.86
CA HIS A 56 5.70 48.47 -1.53
C HIS A 56 5.13 49.56 -0.62
N ARG A 57 4.14 49.18 0.22
CA ARG A 57 3.63 49.99 1.32
C ARG A 57 3.86 49.22 2.62
N ASP A 58 3.97 49.96 3.71
CA ASP A 58 4.06 49.41 5.06
C ASP A 58 2.74 48.67 5.40
N PRO A 59 2.75 47.36 5.70
CA PRO A 59 1.52 46.60 5.95
C PRO A 59 0.74 47.14 7.16
N ASP A 60 1.43 47.64 8.19
CA ASP A 60 0.79 48.24 9.37
C ASP A 60 0.08 49.58 9.06
N ALA A 61 0.32 50.15 7.87
CA ALA A 61 -0.31 51.36 7.37
C ALA A 61 -1.39 51.09 6.29
N TYR A 62 -1.67 49.83 5.96
CA TYR A 62 -2.71 49.45 5.01
C TYR A 62 -4.01 49.11 5.74
N SER A 63 -5.09 49.84 5.47
CA SER A 63 -6.37 49.69 6.18
C SER A 63 -7.57 49.56 5.23
N GLU A 64 -7.32 49.23 3.96
CA GLU A 64 -8.35 48.85 3.00
C GLU A 64 -8.49 47.32 3.02
N GLU A 65 -9.74 46.83 2.98
CA GLU A 65 -10.02 45.39 2.87
C GLU A 65 -9.43 44.86 1.55
N GLY A 66 -8.69 43.74 1.64
CA GLY A 66 -8.04 43.14 0.47
C GLY A 66 -9.06 42.52 -0.49
N ASP A 67 -8.80 42.62 -1.80
CA ASP A 67 -9.61 41.94 -2.82
C ASP A 67 -9.17 40.47 -2.92
N LEU A 68 -9.65 39.65 -1.98
CA LEU A 68 -9.39 38.22 -1.92
C LEU A 68 -9.84 37.50 -3.20
N SER A 69 -10.94 37.93 -3.84
CA SER A 69 -11.38 37.39 -5.12
C SER A 69 -10.39 37.65 -6.26
N SER A 70 -9.61 38.74 -6.22
CA SER A 70 -8.49 38.95 -7.15
C SER A 70 -7.29 38.06 -6.84
N VAL A 71 -6.99 37.80 -5.56
CA VAL A 71 -5.94 36.85 -5.16
C VAL A 71 -6.31 35.43 -5.60
N GLN A 72 -7.55 35.01 -5.38
CA GLN A 72 -8.08 33.71 -5.78
C GLN A 72 -7.97 33.48 -7.29
N ARG A 73 -8.33 34.49 -8.12
CA ARG A 73 -8.15 34.42 -9.58
C ARG A 73 -6.67 34.32 -9.98
N GLN A 74 -5.78 35.01 -9.29
CA GLN A 74 -4.34 34.93 -9.57
C GLN A 74 -3.80 33.53 -9.27
N LEU A 75 -4.14 32.96 -8.11
CA LEU A 75 -3.73 31.62 -7.70
C LEU A 75 -4.29 30.55 -8.64
N ALA A 76 -5.57 30.63 -9.02
CA ALA A 76 -6.14 29.75 -10.05
C ALA A 76 -5.37 29.82 -11.38
N GLY A 77 -5.00 31.03 -11.82
CA GLY A 77 -4.18 31.21 -13.03
C GLY A 77 -2.75 30.64 -12.91
N GLN A 78 -2.17 30.64 -11.71
CA GLN A 78 -0.85 30.05 -11.45
C GLN A 78 -0.91 28.52 -11.48
N LEU A 79 -1.87 27.91 -10.77
CA LEU A 79 -2.14 26.47 -10.79
C LEU A 79 -2.41 25.98 -12.22
N SER A 80 -3.29 26.67 -12.96
CA SER A 80 -3.57 26.36 -14.36
C SER A 80 -2.32 26.45 -15.25
N SER A 81 -1.46 27.44 -15.03
CA SER A 81 -0.22 27.61 -15.79
C SER A 81 0.83 26.55 -15.46
N GLN A 82 0.86 26.05 -14.23
CA GLN A 82 1.70 24.90 -13.84
C GLN A 82 1.21 23.61 -14.49
N LEU A 83 -0.09 23.31 -14.39
CA LEU A 83 -0.70 22.15 -15.08
C LEU A 83 -0.37 22.16 -16.58
N GLY A 84 -0.61 23.28 -17.27
CA GLY A 84 -0.31 23.40 -18.70
C GLY A 84 1.17 23.26 -19.06
N GLN A 85 2.09 23.76 -18.23
CA GLN A 85 3.54 23.58 -18.45
C GLN A 85 3.97 22.11 -18.29
N GLY A 86 3.43 21.40 -17.31
CA GLY A 86 3.74 19.98 -17.13
C GLY A 86 3.14 19.10 -18.23
N ALA A 87 1.92 19.39 -18.70
CA ALA A 87 1.32 18.72 -19.85
C ALA A 87 2.16 18.91 -21.13
N ILE A 88 2.60 20.15 -21.41
CA ILE A 88 3.49 20.45 -22.55
C ILE A 88 4.83 19.70 -22.41
N SER A 89 5.47 19.76 -21.24
CA SER A 89 6.76 19.08 -20.98
C SER A 89 6.66 17.56 -21.18
N LEU A 90 5.52 16.95 -20.84
CA LEU A 90 5.26 15.52 -21.04
C LEU A 90 5.24 15.14 -22.53
N SER A 91 4.59 15.99 -23.35
CA SER A 91 4.50 15.87 -24.81
C SER A 91 5.86 16.12 -25.49
N GLU A 92 6.64 17.08 -25.00
CA GLU A 92 8.01 17.35 -25.49
C GLU A 92 9.06 16.31 -25.04
N GLY A 93 8.67 15.36 -24.17
CA GLY A 93 9.54 14.29 -23.68
C GLY A 93 10.43 14.68 -22.49
N GLU A 94 10.25 15.89 -21.94
CA GLU A 94 10.97 16.40 -20.77
C GLU A 94 10.36 15.87 -19.46
N ARG A 95 10.43 14.54 -19.27
CA ARG A 95 9.76 13.80 -18.19
C ARG A 95 10.09 14.33 -16.79
N GLU A 96 11.36 14.57 -16.48
CA GLU A 96 11.80 15.12 -15.20
C GLU A 96 11.24 16.53 -14.94
N ALA A 97 11.03 17.33 -15.99
CA ALA A 97 10.42 18.66 -15.88
C ALA A 97 8.89 18.55 -15.70
N ALA A 98 8.23 17.65 -16.44
CA ALA A 98 6.78 17.41 -16.34
C ALA A 98 6.34 17.10 -14.89
N SER A 99 7.11 16.29 -14.17
CA SER A 99 6.85 15.97 -12.75
C SER A 99 7.08 17.14 -11.79
N GLN A 100 7.96 18.10 -12.11
CA GLN A 100 8.24 19.27 -11.27
C GLN A 100 7.08 20.29 -11.27
N PHE A 101 6.22 20.28 -12.28
CA PHE A 101 5.10 21.22 -12.36
C PHE A 101 3.87 20.82 -11.52
N VAL A 102 3.88 19.64 -10.90
CA VAL A 102 2.81 19.14 -9.99
C VAL A 102 3.38 18.65 -8.66
N ASP A 103 4.51 19.23 -8.25
CA ASP A 103 5.28 18.83 -7.06
C ASP A 103 4.84 19.58 -5.78
N GLU A 104 5.74 19.69 -4.80
CA GLU A 104 5.49 20.41 -3.56
C GLU A 104 5.16 21.90 -3.76
N GLU A 105 5.71 22.56 -4.79
CA GLU A 105 5.39 23.96 -5.11
C GLU A 105 3.94 24.10 -5.60
N TYR A 106 3.46 23.16 -6.44
CA TYR A 106 2.06 23.10 -6.84
C TYR A 106 1.15 22.89 -5.63
N ARG A 107 1.49 21.95 -4.74
CA ARG A 107 0.71 21.70 -3.51
C ARG A 107 0.73 22.87 -2.54
N GLU A 108 1.81 23.66 -2.48
CA GLU A 108 1.88 24.87 -1.65
C GLU A 108 0.98 25.97 -2.22
N GLN A 109 0.98 26.15 -3.55
CA GLN A 109 0.08 27.10 -4.23
C GLN A 109 -1.39 26.68 -4.14
N LEU A 110 -1.68 25.37 -4.16
CA LEU A 110 -3.02 24.84 -3.95
C LEU A 110 -3.50 25.12 -2.52
N ARG A 111 -2.67 24.87 -1.49
CA ARG A 111 -2.98 25.25 -0.10
C ARG A 111 -3.31 26.74 0.04
N GLN A 112 -2.52 27.62 -0.58
CA GLN A 112 -2.82 29.06 -0.61
C GLN A 112 -4.14 29.38 -1.33
N TYR A 113 -4.51 28.62 -2.37
CA TYR A 113 -5.80 28.74 -3.03
C TYR A 113 -6.96 28.32 -2.11
N VAL A 114 -6.82 27.21 -1.38
CA VAL A 114 -7.81 26.74 -0.39
C VAL A 114 -8.02 27.78 0.71
N ASP A 115 -6.94 28.25 1.35
CA ASP A 115 -7.01 29.26 2.42
C ASP A 115 -7.80 30.51 1.97
N VAL A 116 -7.59 30.97 0.73
CA VAL A 116 -8.30 32.12 0.17
C VAL A 116 -9.75 31.79 -0.22
N ALA A 117 -10.02 30.58 -0.75
CA ALA A 117 -11.37 30.16 -1.12
C ALA A 117 -12.29 29.96 0.10
N ASP A 118 -11.74 29.48 1.22
CA ASP A 118 -12.45 29.39 2.50
C ASP A 118 -12.79 30.78 3.06
N GLU A 119 -11.89 31.76 2.91
CA GLU A 119 -12.15 33.15 3.33
C GLU A 119 -13.16 33.88 2.41
N THR A 120 -13.21 33.58 1.10
CA THR A 120 -14.21 34.16 0.18
C THR A 120 -15.57 33.45 0.24
N GLY A 121 -15.59 32.17 0.63
CA GLY A 121 -16.79 31.32 0.57
C GLY A 121 -17.22 30.95 -0.85
N GLU A 122 -16.35 31.15 -1.84
CA GLU A 122 -16.56 30.84 -3.26
C GLU A 122 -15.44 29.89 -3.71
N GLY A 123 -15.75 28.82 -4.45
CA GLY A 123 -14.73 27.98 -5.11
C GLY A 123 -14.39 26.62 -4.50
N ALA A 124 -15.04 26.17 -3.43
CA ALA A 124 -14.83 24.83 -2.85
C ALA A 124 -15.06 23.64 -3.81
N ASP A 125 -15.81 23.84 -4.91
CA ASP A 125 -15.91 22.85 -5.99
C ASP A 125 -14.71 22.88 -6.93
N LEU A 126 -14.05 24.03 -7.10
CA LEU A 126 -12.92 24.25 -8.01
C LEU A 126 -11.57 23.87 -7.37
N GLU A 127 -11.44 24.04 -6.05
CA GLU A 127 -10.37 23.43 -5.23
C GLU A 127 -10.18 21.94 -5.57
N ARG A 128 -11.28 21.18 -5.48
CA ARG A 128 -11.28 19.72 -5.75
C ARG A 128 -10.99 19.37 -7.20
N GLU A 129 -11.24 20.27 -8.16
CA GLU A 129 -10.82 20.03 -9.55
C GLU A 129 -9.31 20.26 -9.72
N PHE A 130 -8.74 21.29 -9.08
CA PHE A 130 -7.30 21.53 -9.12
C PHE A 130 -6.50 20.44 -8.40
N GLU A 131 -6.96 19.97 -7.25
CA GLU A 131 -6.37 18.84 -6.53
C GLU A 131 -6.30 17.61 -7.45
N ARG A 132 -7.46 17.17 -7.97
CA ARG A 132 -7.55 16.00 -8.86
C ARG A 132 -6.83 16.18 -10.19
N ALA A 133 -6.76 17.40 -10.74
CA ALA A 133 -6.01 17.68 -11.97
C ALA A 133 -4.50 17.53 -11.74
N GLY A 134 -3.99 18.00 -10.59
CA GLY A 134 -2.60 17.82 -10.19
C GLY A 134 -2.25 16.34 -10.00
N GLU A 135 -3.10 15.59 -9.29
CA GLU A 135 -2.96 14.14 -9.10
C GLU A 135 -2.95 13.40 -10.44
N THR A 136 -3.99 13.57 -11.24
CA THR A 136 -4.14 12.86 -12.54
C THR A 136 -2.97 13.16 -13.47
N GLN A 137 -2.50 14.40 -13.52
CA GLN A 137 -1.33 14.78 -14.31
C GLN A 137 -0.02 14.17 -13.78
N ALA A 138 0.16 14.10 -12.45
CA ALA A 138 1.33 13.47 -11.86
C ALA A 138 1.37 11.97 -12.20
N ASN A 139 0.23 11.30 -12.12
CA ASN A 139 0.12 9.87 -12.38
C ASN A 139 0.19 9.54 -13.88
N LEU A 140 -0.36 10.39 -14.76
CA LEU A 140 -0.15 10.31 -16.21
C LEU A 140 1.35 10.46 -16.55
N SER A 141 2.05 11.39 -15.89
CA SER A 141 3.50 11.60 -16.07
C SER A 141 4.32 10.37 -15.63
N ALA A 142 3.93 9.74 -14.51
CA ALA A 142 4.53 8.50 -14.03
C ALA A 142 4.28 7.33 -14.99
N ALA A 143 3.04 7.12 -15.44
CA ALA A 143 2.69 6.02 -16.35
C ALA A 143 3.41 6.16 -17.72
N VAL A 144 3.43 7.37 -18.30
CA VAL A 144 4.19 7.67 -19.53
C VAL A 144 5.70 7.45 -19.33
N THR A 145 6.22 7.74 -18.14
CA THR A 145 7.62 7.47 -17.78
C THR A 145 7.91 5.98 -17.76
N ALA A 146 7.12 5.19 -17.02
CA ALA A 146 7.25 3.74 -16.95
C ALA A 146 7.11 3.10 -18.33
N TYR A 147 6.18 3.56 -19.18
CA TYR A 147 6.03 3.05 -20.56
C TYR A 147 7.29 3.32 -21.40
N ARG A 148 7.82 4.56 -21.37
CA ARG A 148 9.03 4.95 -22.12
C ARG A 148 10.31 4.28 -21.61
N GLU A 149 10.32 3.73 -20.39
CA GLU A 149 11.44 2.96 -19.82
C GLU A 149 11.32 1.45 -20.06
N THR A 150 10.10 0.91 -19.99
CA THR A 150 9.79 -0.49 -20.33
C THR A 150 9.98 -0.78 -21.82
N LYS A 151 9.72 0.21 -22.68
CA LYS A 151 9.74 0.07 -24.14
C LYS A 151 11.11 -0.36 -24.70
N PRO A 152 12.26 0.25 -24.30
CA PRO A 152 13.59 -0.25 -24.63
C PRO A 152 13.89 -1.67 -24.14
N GLU A 153 13.38 -2.10 -22.98
CA GLU A 153 13.56 -3.48 -22.50
C GLU A 153 12.84 -4.50 -23.38
N TYR A 154 11.61 -4.18 -23.77
CA TYR A 154 10.86 -4.95 -24.76
C TYR A 154 11.65 -5.07 -26.08
N GLU A 155 12.14 -3.96 -26.62
CA GLU A 155 12.88 -3.94 -27.88
C GLU A 155 14.17 -4.76 -27.81
N ALA A 156 14.92 -4.66 -26.71
CA ALA A 156 16.13 -5.46 -26.49
C ALA A 156 15.82 -6.97 -26.42
N ALA A 157 14.81 -7.37 -25.63
CA ALA A 157 14.40 -8.78 -25.52
C ALA A 157 13.92 -9.34 -26.88
N TYR A 158 13.20 -8.53 -27.67
CA TYR A 158 12.75 -8.90 -29.00
C TYR A 158 13.90 -9.03 -30.01
N GLU A 159 14.89 -8.14 -29.98
CA GLU A 159 16.09 -8.22 -30.84
C GLU A 159 16.99 -9.42 -30.49
N ASP A 160 17.13 -9.74 -29.20
CA ASP A 160 17.88 -10.92 -28.72
C ASP A 160 17.14 -12.25 -28.95
N GLY A 161 15.83 -12.19 -29.25
CA GLY A 161 14.98 -13.35 -29.50
C GLY A 161 14.50 -14.06 -28.22
N ASP A 162 14.51 -13.37 -27.08
CA ASP A 162 13.92 -13.82 -25.83
C ASP A 162 12.40 -13.59 -25.87
N GLU A 163 11.67 -14.51 -26.49
CA GLU A 163 10.23 -14.39 -26.66
C GLU A 163 9.45 -14.39 -25.34
N GLU A 164 9.98 -14.99 -24.27
CA GLU A 164 9.30 -15.03 -22.97
C GLU A 164 9.35 -13.66 -22.32
N ARG A 165 10.55 -13.07 -22.23
CA ARG A 165 10.74 -11.72 -21.68
C ARG A 165 10.15 -10.62 -22.57
N ALA A 166 10.19 -10.79 -23.89
CA ALA A 166 9.53 -9.86 -24.82
C ALA A 166 8.01 -9.86 -24.63
N ARG A 167 7.37 -11.02 -24.43
CA ARG A 167 5.92 -11.10 -24.17
C ARG A 167 5.52 -10.57 -22.78
N GLU A 168 6.35 -10.80 -21.77
CA GLU A 168 6.21 -10.21 -20.43
C GLU A 168 6.20 -8.67 -20.51
N ARG A 169 7.26 -8.06 -21.06
CA ARG A 169 7.36 -6.60 -21.22
C ARG A 169 6.29 -6.03 -22.15
N ALA A 170 5.88 -6.76 -23.18
CA ALA A 170 4.78 -6.32 -24.05
C ALA A 170 3.40 -6.30 -23.35
N ARG A 171 3.18 -7.12 -22.32
CA ARG A 171 1.98 -7.02 -21.47
C ARG A 171 2.06 -5.88 -20.47
N GLU A 172 3.22 -5.64 -19.91
CA GLU A 172 3.48 -4.47 -19.06
C GLU A 172 3.22 -3.17 -19.84
N LEU A 173 3.69 -3.08 -21.08
CA LEU A 173 3.37 -1.97 -22.00
C LEU A 173 1.87 -1.88 -22.35
N GLU A 174 1.17 -3.01 -22.51
CA GLU A 174 -0.28 -3.04 -22.77
C GLU A 174 -1.10 -2.59 -21.55
N ALA A 175 -0.65 -2.89 -20.33
CA ALA A 175 -1.20 -2.36 -19.10
C ALA A 175 -0.98 -0.84 -19.01
N LEU A 176 0.29 -0.41 -19.07
CA LEU A 176 0.67 1.00 -19.03
C LEU A 176 -0.01 1.84 -20.12
N TYR A 177 -0.22 1.30 -21.32
CA TYR A 177 -1.00 1.95 -22.37
C TYR A 177 -2.43 2.26 -21.92
N ARG A 178 -3.12 1.32 -21.26
CA ARG A 178 -4.50 1.54 -20.78
C ARG A 178 -4.54 2.57 -19.66
N ASP A 179 -3.61 2.47 -18.71
CA ASP A 179 -3.47 3.46 -17.64
C ASP A 179 -3.27 4.88 -18.23
N ILE A 180 -2.46 5.03 -19.29
CA ILE A 180 -2.23 6.31 -20.00
C ILE A 180 -3.44 6.78 -20.81
N ASP A 181 -4.19 5.86 -21.44
CA ASP A 181 -5.44 6.17 -22.16
C ASP A 181 -6.49 6.70 -21.16
N ASP A 182 -6.73 5.96 -20.07
CA ASP A 182 -7.67 6.29 -19.00
C ASP A 182 -7.31 7.65 -18.37
N LEU A 183 -6.06 7.81 -17.90
CA LEU A 183 -5.58 9.03 -17.24
C LEU A 183 -5.51 10.23 -18.20
N GLY A 184 -5.29 10.00 -19.50
CA GLY A 184 -5.30 11.03 -20.52
C GLY A 184 -6.70 11.62 -20.74
N ASP A 185 -7.71 10.77 -20.94
CA ASP A 185 -9.10 11.18 -21.04
C ASP A 185 -9.57 11.90 -19.75
N ASP A 186 -9.17 11.37 -18.58
CA ASP A 186 -9.49 11.96 -17.27
C ASP A 186 -8.83 13.33 -17.05
N ALA A 187 -7.59 13.54 -17.51
CA ALA A 187 -6.90 14.82 -17.45
C ALA A 187 -7.57 15.86 -18.36
N ILE A 188 -7.93 15.48 -19.59
CA ILE A 188 -8.65 16.34 -20.54
C ILE A 188 -9.98 16.81 -19.93
N ALA A 189 -10.79 15.91 -19.38
CA ALA A 189 -12.08 16.25 -18.76
C ALA A 189 -11.94 17.22 -17.56
N ARG A 190 -10.85 17.12 -16.79
CA ARG A 190 -10.53 18.05 -15.70
C ARG A 190 -10.09 19.42 -16.22
N TYR A 191 -9.24 19.46 -17.25
CA TYR A 191 -8.82 20.71 -17.89
C TYR A 191 -9.99 21.46 -18.54
N GLU A 192 -10.89 20.78 -19.25
CA GLU A 192 -12.14 21.36 -19.76
C GLU A 192 -13.01 21.93 -18.62
N THR A 193 -13.06 21.24 -17.48
CA THR A 193 -13.81 21.71 -16.30
C THR A 193 -13.17 22.96 -15.69
N ILE A 194 -11.84 23.06 -15.64
CA ILE A 194 -11.12 24.24 -15.17
C ILE A 194 -11.26 25.42 -16.16
N GLU A 195 -11.17 25.19 -17.47
CA GLU A 195 -11.38 26.22 -18.52
C GLU A 195 -12.82 26.75 -18.56
N ASN A 196 -13.81 25.93 -18.20
CA ASN A 196 -15.21 26.37 -18.13
C ASN A 196 -15.56 27.08 -16.80
N ARG A 197 -14.82 26.82 -15.71
CA ARG A 197 -15.03 27.44 -14.39
C ARG A 197 -14.11 28.64 -14.12
N THR A 198 -13.02 28.79 -14.86
CA THR A 198 -12.07 29.90 -14.78
C THR A 198 -11.91 30.57 -16.14
N ASP A 199 -11.58 31.85 -16.22
CA ASP A 199 -11.26 32.51 -17.49
C ASP A 199 -9.85 32.13 -18.03
N THR A 200 -9.40 30.88 -17.84
CA THR A 200 -8.05 30.41 -18.22
C THR A 200 -8.11 29.46 -19.42
N ASP A 201 -7.32 29.75 -20.45
CA ASP A 201 -7.16 28.91 -21.64
C ASP A 201 -6.33 27.65 -21.32
N MET A 202 -6.91 26.47 -21.52
CA MET A 202 -6.30 25.16 -21.34
C MET A 202 -6.13 24.40 -22.66
N SER A 203 -6.45 25.00 -23.80
CA SER A 203 -6.47 24.33 -25.11
C SER A 203 -5.11 23.71 -25.46
N ALA A 204 -4.01 24.38 -25.11
CA ALA A 204 -2.64 23.86 -25.32
C ALA A 204 -2.30 22.68 -24.41
N SER A 205 -2.84 22.64 -23.19
CA SER A 205 -2.66 21.54 -22.22
C SER A 205 -3.39 20.28 -22.71
N ILE A 206 -4.60 20.46 -23.23
CA ILE A 206 -5.43 19.40 -23.83
C ILE A 206 -4.73 18.85 -25.08
N GLU A 207 -4.30 19.71 -26.02
CA GLU A 207 -3.57 19.29 -27.23
C GLU A 207 -2.26 18.55 -26.87
N ALA A 208 -1.58 18.92 -25.78
CA ALA A 208 -0.37 18.23 -25.34
C ALA A 208 -0.66 16.79 -24.84
N VAL A 209 -1.74 16.59 -24.06
CA VAL A 209 -2.19 15.26 -23.60
C VAL A 209 -2.68 14.40 -24.77
N GLU A 210 -3.50 14.95 -25.67
CA GLU A 210 -3.96 14.25 -26.87
C GLU A 210 -2.79 13.73 -27.72
N ASN A 211 -1.73 14.54 -27.88
CA ASN A 211 -0.55 14.18 -28.66
C ASN A 211 0.25 13.03 -28.02
N VAL A 212 0.49 13.03 -26.70
CA VAL A 212 1.25 11.95 -26.05
C VAL A 212 0.47 10.63 -26.02
N SER A 213 -0.85 10.67 -25.75
CA SER A 213 -1.69 9.47 -25.82
C SER A 213 -1.79 8.93 -27.26
N ALA A 214 -1.82 9.82 -28.28
CA ALA A 214 -1.79 9.39 -29.68
C ALA A 214 -0.44 8.77 -30.12
N GLU A 215 0.69 9.29 -29.64
CA GLU A 215 2.03 8.71 -29.85
C GLU A 215 2.10 7.30 -29.26
N ILE A 216 1.78 7.16 -27.97
CA ILE A 216 1.89 5.90 -27.23
C ILE A 216 0.92 4.84 -27.79
N ARG A 217 -0.30 5.24 -28.18
CA ARG A 217 -1.26 4.35 -28.87
C ARG A 217 -0.70 3.79 -30.18
N ALA A 218 0.05 4.58 -30.96
CA ALA A 218 0.66 4.13 -32.20
C ALA A 218 1.86 3.20 -31.98
N GLU A 219 2.68 3.47 -30.95
CA GLU A 219 3.76 2.58 -30.54
C GLU A 219 3.24 1.25 -30.00
N GLN A 220 2.20 1.27 -29.15
CA GLN A 220 1.63 0.08 -28.55
C GLN A 220 0.93 -0.81 -29.58
N ALA A 221 0.26 -0.22 -30.59
CA ALA A 221 -0.25 -0.98 -31.72
C ALA A 221 0.86 -1.79 -32.42
N THR A 222 2.06 -1.23 -32.53
CA THR A 222 3.23 -1.92 -33.12
C THR A 222 3.74 -3.06 -32.23
N VAL A 223 3.72 -2.91 -30.90
CA VAL A 223 4.06 -3.98 -29.95
C VAL A 223 3.03 -5.12 -30.05
N ARG A 224 1.74 -4.75 -30.07
CA ARG A 224 0.61 -5.67 -30.13
C ARG A 224 0.66 -6.54 -31.39
N ASP A 225 0.83 -5.94 -32.56
CA ASP A 225 0.96 -6.61 -33.86
C ASP A 225 2.19 -7.55 -33.95
N GLN A 226 3.22 -7.33 -33.11
CA GLN A 226 4.45 -8.14 -33.10
C GLN A 226 4.37 -9.32 -32.12
N GLN A 227 3.79 -9.12 -30.93
CA GLN A 227 3.82 -10.12 -29.85
C GLN A 227 2.56 -10.95 -29.71
N PHE A 228 1.41 -10.43 -30.17
CA PHE A 228 0.14 -11.02 -29.81
C PHE A 228 -0.80 -11.33 -30.97
N GLU A 229 -1.52 -12.44 -30.83
CA GLU A 229 -2.67 -12.82 -31.63
C GLU A 229 -3.94 -12.36 -30.88
N GLU A 230 -4.72 -11.47 -31.51
CA GLU A 230 -6.04 -11.07 -31.01
C GLU A 230 -6.96 -12.28 -30.88
N THR A 231 -7.81 -12.30 -29.86
CA THR A 231 -8.77 -13.40 -29.64
C THR A 231 -10.22 -12.96 -29.67
N SER A 232 -11.12 -13.92 -29.91
CA SER A 232 -12.56 -13.75 -29.87
C SER A 232 -13.16 -14.82 -28.98
N LEU A 233 -13.79 -14.37 -27.90
CA LEU A 233 -14.56 -15.18 -26.98
C LEU A 233 -16.05 -15.14 -27.37
N ARG A 234 -16.69 -16.31 -27.43
CA ARG A 234 -18.14 -16.41 -27.64
C ARG A 234 -18.73 -17.36 -26.62
N LEU A 235 -19.87 -16.97 -26.04
CA LEU A 235 -20.65 -17.79 -25.12
C LEU A 235 -22.10 -17.88 -25.61
N THR A 236 -22.67 -19.07 -25.55
CA THR A 236 -24.11 -19.31 -25.74
C THR A 236 -24.65 -19.95 -24.46
N PRO A 237 -25.45 -19.21 -23.66
CA PRO A 237 -26.04 -19.75 -22.45
C PRO A 237 -27.16 -20.76 -22.76
N GLU A 238 -27.31 -21.78 -21.91
CA GLU A 238 -28.47 -22.68 -21.95
C GLU A 238 -29.73 -22.04 -21.33
N ARG A 239 -29.55 -21.04 -20.45
CA ARG A 239 -30.60 -20.30 -19.74
C ARG A 239 -30.14 -18.88 -19.40
N GLU A 240 -31.08 -17.94 -19.33
CA GLU A 240 -30.82 -16.57 -18.86
C GLU A 240 -31.14 -16.41 -17.37
N THR A 241 -32.22 -17.03 -16.88
CA THR A 241 -32.53 -17.05 -15.44
C THR A 241 -31.63 -18.05 -14.72
N ILE A 242 -30.90 -17.57 -13.69
CA ILE A 242 -29.91 -18.35 -12.94
C ILE A 242 -30.04 -18.13 -11.43
N SER A 243 -29.50 -19.05 -10.65
CA SER A 243 -29.30 -18.95 -9.20
C SER A 243 -28.10 -19.80 -8.79
N PHE A 244 -27.75 -19.80 -7.50
CA PHE A 244 -26.77 -20.76 -6.97
C PHE A 244 -27.18 -22.22 -7.26
N ARG A 245 -28.48 -22.54 -7.15
CA ARG A 245 -29.03 -23.89 -7.39
C ARG A 245 -29.12 -24.21 -8.89
N GLU A 246 -29.47 -23.21 -9.70
CA GLU A 246 -29.64 -23.29 -11.14
C GLU A 246 -28.53 -22.50 -11.86
N PRO A 247 -27.32 -23.05 -11.99
CA PRO A 247 -26.16 -22.33 -12.51
C PRO A 247 -26.37 -21.83 -13.94
N LEU A 248 -25.59 -20.81 -14.29
CA LEU A 248 -25.29 -20.51 -15.68
C LEU A 248 -24.47 -21.66 -16.25
N VAL A 249 -25.06 -22.45 -17.15
CA VAL A 249 -24.33 -23.36 -18.03
C VAL A 249 -24.28 -22.72 -19.41
N ALA A 250 -23.07 -22.57 -19.95
CA ALA A 250 -22.86 -21.97 -21.27
C ALA A 250 -21.87 -22.79 -22.09
N THR A 251 -22.20 -23.01 -23.37
CA THR A 251 -21.23 -23.52 -24.35
C THR A 251 -20.42 -22.36 -24.90
N GLY A 252 -19.10 -22.46 -24.79
CA GLY A 252 -18.16 -21.44 -25.22
C GLY A 252 -17.28 -21.86 -26.37
N GLU A 253 -16.76 -20.85 -27.08
CA GLU A 253 -15.79 -21.01 -28.17
C GLU A 253 -14.75 -19.90 -28.07
N LEU A 254 -13.46 -20.28 -28.05
CA LEU A 254 -12.33 -19.36 -28.02
C LEU A 254 -11.45 -19.57 -29.25
N ARG A 255 -11.28 -18.50 -30.03
CA ARG A 255 -10.52 -18.47 -31.29
C ARG A 255 -9.60 -17.25 -31.37
N THR A 256 -8.66 -17.24 -32.31
CA THR A 256 -8.08 -15.99 -32.81
C THR A 256 -9.12 -15.21 -33.62
N THR A 257 -8.90 -13.92 -33.86
CA THR A 257 -9.77 -13.13 -34.77
C THR A 257 -9.70 -13.60 -36.22
N ASP A 258 -8.58 -14.17 -36.65
CA ASP A 258 -8.43 -14.90 -37.93
C ASP A 258 -9.22 -16.22 -38.00
N GLY A 259 -9.69 -16.73 -36.86
CA GLY A 259 -10.60 -17.86 -36.75
C GLY A 259 -9.96 -19.20 -36.36
N ASP A 260 -8.65 -19.23 -36.08
CA ASP A 260 -7.97 -20.44 -35.62
C ASP A 260 -8.38 -20.81 -34.18
N PRO A 261 -8.59 -22.11 -33.87
CA PRO A 261 -9.09 -22.53 -32.57
C PRO A 261 -7.99 -22.55 -31.49
N ILE A 262 -8.25 -21.93 -30.33
CA ILE A 262 -7.35 -21.97 -29.18
C ILE A 262 -7.57 -23.29 -28.44
N ALA A 263 -7.01 -24.35 -29.00
CA ALA A 263 -7.39 -25.73 -28.73
C ALA A 263 -6.61 -26.42 -27.60
N ASN A 264 -7.23 -27.44 -26.99
CA ASN A 264 -6.62 -28.42 -26.08
C ASN A 264 -5.83 -27.82 -24.89
N ARG A 265 -6.25 -26.69 -24.32
CA ARG A 265 -5.54 -26.03 -23.21
C ARG A 265 -6.45 -25.62 -22.07
N SER A 266 -5.90 -25.56 -20.87
CA SER A 266 -6.59 -24.92 -19.74
C SER A 266 -6.54 -23.41 -19.97
N ILE A 267 -7.69 -22.75 -19.88
CA ILE A 267 -7.82 -21.30 -19.94
C ILE A 267 -8.38 -20.79 -18.60
N ARG A 268 -8.12 -19.51 -18.31
CA ARG A 268 -8.72 -18.79 -17.18
C ARG A 268 -9.82 -17.90 -17.73
N LEU A 269 -10.98 -17.93 -17.10
CA LEU A 269 -12.11 -17.06 -17.41
C LEU A 269 -12.47 -16.28 -16.15
N ASP A 270 -12.41 -14.95 -16.17
CA ASP A 270 -12.99 -14.14 -15.10
C ASP A 270 -14.48 -13.91 -15.47
N VAL A 271 -15.40 -14.21 -14.55
CA VAL A 271 -16.86 -14.30 -14.73
C VAL A 271 -17.52 -13.53 -13.59
N GLY A 272 -17.98 -12.30 -13.86
CA GLY A 272 -18.33 -11.37 -12.78
C GLY A 272 -17.17 -11.23 -11.80
N ASN A 273 -17.42 -11.50 -10.52
CA ASN A 273 -16.41 -11.43 -9.44
C ASN A 273 -15.63 -12.74 -9.19
N HIS A 274 -15.76 -13.76 -10.05
CA HIS A 274 -15.14 -15.08 -9.86
C HIS A 274 -14.18 -15.46 -10.99
N THR A 275 -13.16 -16.27 -10.68
CA THR A 275 -12.21 -16.79 -11.67
C THR A 275 -12.41 -18.29 -11.85
N GLU A 276 -12.75 -18.71 -13.07
CA GLU A 276 -12.98 -20.09 -13.46
C GLU A 276 -11.83 -20.67 -14.32
N ARG A 277 -11.64 -21.99 -14.24
CA ARG A 277 -10.64 -22.71 -15.06
C ARG A 277 -11.30 -23.82 -15.86
N VAL A 278 -11.49 -23.56 -17.16
CA VAL A 278 -12.04 -24.52 -18.11
C VAL A 278 -10.96 -25.03 -19.07
N ARG A 279 -11.24 -26.13 -19.79
CA ARG A 279 -10.34 -26.69 -20.79
C ARG A 279 -10.98 -26.71 -22.17
N THR A 280 -10.32 -26.09 -23.14
CA THR A 280 -10.76 -26.11 -24.54
C THR A 280 -10.50 -27.47 -25.19
N ASP A 281 -11.36 -27.86 -26.12
CA ASP A 281 -11.23 -29.07 -26.93
C ASP A 281 -10.40 -28.84 -28.20
N SER A 282 -10.41 -29.80 -29.14
CA SER A 282 -9.70 -29.67 -30.43
C SER A 282 -10.24 -28.61 -31.39
N ALA A 283 -11.45 -28.10 -31.16
CA ALA A 283 -12.11 -27.08 -31.96
C ALA A 283 -12.10 -25.70 -31.30
N GLY A 284 -11.50 -25.56 -30.11
CA GLY A 284 -11.52 -24.33 -29.30
C GLY A 284 -12.79 -24.19 -28.45
N ALA A 285 -13.65 -25.20 -28.42
CA ALA A 285 -14.90 -25.19 -27.67
C ALA A 285 -14.69 -25.62 -26.22
N PHE A 286 -15.52 -25.13 -25.31
CA PHE A 286 -15.52 -25.47 -23.89
C PHE A 286 -16.94 -25.37 -23.30
N THR A 287 -17.10 -25.78 -22.05
CA THR A 287 -18.31 -25.54 -21.25
C THR A 287 -17.91 -24.75 -20.01
N LEU A 288 -18.65 -23.68 -19.74
CA LEU A 288 -18.60 -22.92 -18.49
C LEU A 288 -19.80 -23.32 -17.65
N GLU A 289 -19.57 -23.65 -16.38
CA GLU A 289 -20.59 -23.69 -15.34
C GLU A 289 -20.25 -22.59 -14.33
N TYR A 290 -21.21 -21.76 -13.95
CA TYR A 290 -21.01 -20.65 -13.04
C TYR A 290 -22.18 -20.52 -12.07
N ARG A 291 -21.87 -20.37 -10.77
CA ARG A 291 -22.83 -20.25 -9.67
C ARG A 291 -22.67 -18.87 -9.03
N PRO A 292 -23.64 -17.95 -9.19
CA PRO A 292 -23.54 -16.64 -8.56
C PRO A 292 -23.65 -16.77 -7.04
N THR A 293 -22.73 -16.13 -6.31
CA THR A 293 -22.71 -16.11 -4.83
C THR A 293 -22.95 -14.70 -4.28
N ASN A 294 -22.07 -13.75 -4.64
CA ASN A 294 -22.12 -12.34 -4.25
C ASN A 294 -22.54 -11.39 -5.40
N GLU A 295 -23.03 -11.93 -6.52
CA GLU A 295 -23.51 -11.06 -7.60
C GLU A 295 -24.75 -10.29 -7.18
N SER A 296 -24.85 -9.03 -7.63
CA SER A 296 -26.06 -8.23 -7.44
C SER A 296 -27.24 -8.85 -8.18
N LEU A 297 -28.42 -8.84 -7.57
CA LEU A 297 -29.67 -9.21 -8.25
C LEU A 297 -30.05 -8.23 -9.38
N SER A 298 -29.43 -7.03 -9.42
CA SER A 298 -29.57 -6.07 -10.52
C SER A 298 -28.64 -6.33 -11.72
N THR A 299 -27.81 -7.38 -11.69
CA THR A 299 -26.92 -7.73 -12.79
C THR A 299 -27.71 -8.36 -13.94
N ASP A 300 -28.08 -7.54 -14.94
CA ASP A 300 -28.76 -8.00 -16.16
C ASP A 300 -27.79 -8.54 -17.23
N ARG A 301 -26.49 -8.20 -17.14
CA ARG A 301 -25.44 -8.63 -18.07
C ARG A 301 -24.20 -9.04 -17.29
N LEU A 302 -23.87 -10.32 -17.33
CA LEU A 302 -22.69 -10.88 -16.67
C LEU A 302 -21.49 -10.81 -17.63
N PRO A 303 -20.44 -10.03 -17.31
CA PRO A 303 -19.21 -10.01 -18.11
C PRO A 303 -18.46 -11.33 -17.93
N VAL A 304 -17.84 -11.80 -19.02
CA VAL A 304 -16.92 -12.93 -19.02
C VAL A 304 -15.71 -12.59 -19.88
N GLU A 305 -14.52 -12.67 -19.29
CA GLU A 305 -13.26 -12.37 -19.95
C GLU A 305 -12.34 -13.59 -19.98
N TYR A 306 -11.79 -13.91 -21.15
CA TYR A 306 -10.65 -14.81 -21.26
C TYR A 306 -9.37 -14.07 -20.83
N VAL A 307 -8.79 -14.51 -19.72
CA VAL A 307 -7.56 -13.92 -19.18
C VAL A 307 -6.36 -14.85 -19.46
N PRO A 308 -5.52 -14.54 -20.47
CA PRO A 308 -4.31 -15.33 -20.78
C PRO A 308 -3.29 -15.35 -19.63
N ALA A 309 -2.24 -16.17 -19.77
CA ALA A 309 -1.05 -16.12 -18.91
C ALA A 309 -0.04 -15.09 -19.43
N THR A 310 0.85 -14.57 -18.58
CA THR A 310 1.82 -13.50 -18.92
C THR A 310 2.62 -13.80 -20.20
N GLN A 311 3.15 -15.01 -20.33
CA GLN A 311 3.94 -15.42 -21.50
C GLN A 311 3.11 -15.89 -22.72
N SER A 312 1.78 -15.77 -22.69
CA SER A 312 0.90 -16.23 -23.78
C SER A 312 0.92 -15.27 -24.97
N VAL A 313 1.03 -15.81 -26.19
CA VAL A 313 0.82 -15.06 -27.44
C VAL A 313 -0.60 -14.51 -27.60
N TYR A 314 -1.59 -15.03 -26.88
CA TYR A 314 -2.98 -14.58 -27.04
C TYR A 314 -3.30 -13.35 -26.20
N LEU A 315 -3.98 -12.35 -26.78
CA LEU A 315 -4.62 -11.27 -26.03
C LEU A 315 -5.83 -11.78 -25.23
N ASN A 316 -6.27 -10.96 -24.28
CA ASN A 316 -7.55 -11.12 -23.61
C ASN A 316 -8.72 -10.94 -24.60
N ALA A 317 -9.88 -11.49 -24.25
CA ALA A 317 -11.12 -11.26 -24.99
C ALA A 317 -12.34 -11.36 -24.08
N GLU A 318 -13.17 -10.33 -24.12
CA GLU A 318 -14.40 -10.22 -23.34
C GLU A 318 -15.65 -10.58 -24.14
N THR A 319 -16.69 -10.98 -23.42
CA THR A 319 -18.06 -11.09 -23.91
C THR A 319 -19.02 -10.89 -22.74
N ALA A 320 -20.31 -10.62 -23.00
CA ALA A 320 -21.30 -10.43 -21.95
C ALA A 320 -22.53 -11.29 -22.20
N VAL A 321 -22.92 -12.07 -21.19
CA VAL A 321 -24.09 -12.95 -21.21
C VAL A 321 -25.25 -12.22 -20.53
N ASN A 322 -26.40 -12.12 -21.20
CA ASN A 322 -27.61 -11.58 -20.57
C ASN A 322 -28.13 -12.60 -19.54
N VAL A 323 -28.39 -12.17 -18.31
CA VAL A 323 -28.83 -13.01 -17.21
C VAL A 323 -29.96 -12.36 -16.42
N SER A 324 -30.65 -13.15 -15.61
CA SER A 324 -31.55 -12.67 -14.56
C SER A 324 -31.29 -13.50 -13.31
N ILE A 325 -30.67 -12.90 -12.31
CA ILE A 325 -30.21 -13.60 -11.12
C ILE A 325 -31.36 -13.71 -10.12
N THR A 326 -31.53 -14.91 -9.56
CA THR A 326 -32.52 -15.21 -8.52
C THR A 326 -31.81 -15.68 -7.26
N GLN A 327 -32.24 -15.11 -6.13
CA GLN A 327 -31.60 -15.33 -4.83
C GLN A 327 -31.79 -16.76 -4.32
N SER A 328 -30.82 -17.25 -3.55
CA SER A 328 -30.87 -18.54 -2.85
C SER A 328 -30.48 -18.39 -1.38
N GLU A 329 -31.21 -19.05 -0.49
CA GLU A 329 -30.88 -19.11 0.94
C GLU A 329 -29.77 -20.16 1.17
N PRO A 330 -28.60 -19.79 1.73
CA PRO A 330 -27.60 -20.72 2.20
C PRO A 330 -27.83 -21.12 3.66
N THR A 331 -27.13 -22.16 4.10
CA THR A 331 -27.03 -22.62 5.48
C THR A 331 -25.56 -22.64 5.87
N VAL A 332 -25.17 -21.75 6.77
CA VAL A 332 -23.91 -21.83 7.52
C VAL A 332 -24.10 -22.84 8.65
N SER A 333 -23.07 -23.61 8.96
CA SER A 333 -23.07 -24.56 10.05
C SER A 333 -21.70 -24.62 10.73
N LEU A 334 -21.66 -24.46 12.04
CA LEU A 334 -20.45 -24.57 12.85
C LEU A 334 -20.23 -26.01 13.29
N ASN A 335 -19.01 -26.50 13.05
CA ASN A 335 -18.51 -27.69 13.73
C ASN A 335 -18.20 -27.33 15.19
N ARG A 336 -18.07 -28.36 16.06
CA ARG A 336 -17.72 -28.12 17.46
C ARG A 336 -16.34 -27.48 17.56
N THR A 337 -16.32 -26.21 17.95
CA THR A 337 -15.12 -25.50 18.41
C THR A 337 -14.67 -26.03 19.77
N THR A 338 -13.46 -25.65 20.19
CA THR A 338 -13.00 -25.95 21.56
C THR A 338 -13.83 -25.14 22.57
N ASP A 339 -14.39 -25.81 23.57
CA ASP A 339 -15.29 -25.19 24.57
C ASP A 339 -14.62 -24.05 25.38
N GLU A 340 -13.29 -23.96 25.39
CA GLU A 340 -12.51 -23.00 26.17
C GLU A 340 -11.45 -22.27 25.31
N LEU A 341 -11.61 -20.95 25.22
CA LEU A 341 -10.76 -20.02 24.48
C LEU A 341 -9.96 -19.13 25.45
N SER A 342 -8.95 -18.41 24.98
CA SER A 342 -8.24 -17.40 25.79
C SER A 342 -7.52 -16.38 24.93
N PHE A 343 -7.27 -15.19 25.48
CA PHE A 343 -6.50 -14.13 24.84
C PHE A 343 -5.19 -14.64 24.21
N GLY A 344 -4.94 -14.21 22.97
CA GLY A 344 -3.71 -14.47 22.21
C GLY A 344 -3.55 -15.90 21.70
N ASN A 345 -4.48 -16.81 22.01
CA ASN A 345 -4.48 -18.16 21.44
C ASN A 345 -5.32 -18.17 20.16
N GLU A 346 -4.76 -18.69 19.08
CA GLU A 346 -5.51 -19.06 17.88
C GLU A 346 -6.42 -20.27 18.17
N THR A 347 -7.66 -20.23 17.68
CA THR A 347 -8.58 -21.36 17.67
C THR A 347 -9.10 -21.57 16.26
N ALA A 348 -9.04 -22.81 15.77
CA ALA A 348 -9.65 -23.19 14.50
C ALA A 348 -11.17 -23.02 14.57
N VAL A 349 -11.70 -22.09 13.78
CA VAL A 349 -13.13 -21.90 13.57
C VAL A 349 -13.48 -22.70 12.33
N SER A 350 -14.21 -23.79 12.53
CA SER A 350 -14.50 -24.75 11.46
C SER A 350 -15.97 -25.04 11.28
N GLY A 351 -16.34 -25.41 10.06
CA GLY A 351 -17.74 -25.58 9.68
C GLY A 351 -17.92 -25.79 8.18
N ALA A 352 -19.16 -25.63 7.73
CA ALA A 352 -19.52 -25.73 6.32
C ALA A 352 -20.62 -24.75 5.93
N VAL A 353 -20.62 -24.33 4.67
CA VAL A 353 -21.65 -23.49 4.03
C VAL A 353 -22.23 -24.24 2.84
N THR A 354 -23.55 -24.42 2.82
CA THR A 354 -24.23 -25.16 1.74
C THR A 354 -25.54 -24.50 1.34
N VAL A 355 -25.99 -24.73 0.10
CA VAL A 355 -27.35 -24.42 -0.37
C VAL A 355 -28.00 -25.73 -0.78
N ASP A 356 -29.07 -26.16 -0.10
CA ASP A 356 -29.68 -27.50 -0.29
C ASP A 356 -28.67 -28.68 -0.22
N GLY A 357 -27.55 -28.51 0.49
CA GLY A 357 -26.48 -29.51 0.58
C GLY A 357 -25.47 -29.50 -0.58
N VAL A 358 -25.55 -28.54 -1.50
CA VAL A 358 -24.47 -28.21 -2.45
C VAL A 358 -23.46 -27.30 -1.74
N PRO A 359 -22.15 -27.59 -1.75
CA PRO A 359 -21.12 -26.74 -1.13
C PRO A 359 -21.06 -25.35 -1.78
N VAL A 360 -20.87 -24.30 -0.97
CA VAL A 360 -20.68 -22.91 -1.42
C VAL A 360 -19.21 -22.56 -1.34
N ASP A 361 -18.62 -22.12 -2.46
CA ASP A 361 -17.19 -21.81 -2.58
C ASP A 361 -16.94 -20.31 -2.80
N ASN A 362 -15.72 -19.88 -2.53
CA ASN A 362 -15.23 -18.52 -2.80
C ASN A 362 -16.07 -17.43 -2.11
N VAL A 363 -16.58 -17.73 -0.91
CA VAL A 363 -17.22 -16.76 -0.01
C VAL A 363 -16.41 -16.61 1.27
N THR A 364 -16.44 -15.41 1.84
CA THR A 364 -15.78 -15.09 3.11
C THR A 364 -16.84 -14.85 4.17
N LEU A 365 -16.69 -15.51 5.31
CA LEU A 365 -17.55 -15.35 6.48
C LEU A 365 -16.88 -14.43 7.49
N VAL A 366 -17.67 -13.62 8.19
CA VAL A 366 -17.23 -12.86 9.36
C VAL A 366 -17.32 -13.76 10.59
N VAL A 367 -16.35 -13.62 11.49
CA VAL A 367 -16.36 -14.28 12.80
C VAL A 367 -16.41 -13.22 13.88
N ASP A 368 -17.45 -13.30 14.71
CA ASP A 368 -17.71 -12.39 15.82
C ASP A 368 -17.87 -13.18 17.12
N ILE A 369 -17.53 -12.56 18.25
CA ILE A 369 -17.80 -13.14 19.57
C ILE A 369 -18.46 -12.08 20.46
N SER A 370 -19.70 -12.34 20.85
CA SER A 370 -20.56 -11.39 21.59
C SER A 370 -20.75 -9.99 20.96
N GLY A 371 -20.51 -9.86 19.65
CA GLY A 371 -20.62 -8.61 18.89
C GLY A 371 -19.29 -7.93 18.56
N ASP A 372 -18.17 -8.44 19.09
CA ASP A 372 -16.83 -8.01 18.69
C ASP A 372 -16.34 -8.86 17.51
N ARG A 373 -16.02 -8.23 16.37
CA ARG A 373 -15.43 -8.92 15.20
C ARG A 373 -14.01 -9.36 15.53
N ILE A 374 -13.77 -10.67 15.48
CA ILE A 374 -12.47 -11.28 15.81
C ILE A 374 -11.72 -11.78 14.58
N GLY A 375 -12.40 -11.91 13.43
CA GLY A 375 -11.72 -12.25 12.19
C GLY A 375 -12.66 -12.51 11.02
N THR A 376 -12.14 -13.21 10.03
CA THR A 376 -12.86 -13.72 8.85
C THR A 376 -12.31 -15.08 8.47
N VAL A 377 -13.14 -15.95 7.92
CA VAL A 377 -12.74 -17.28 7.43
C VAL A 377 -13.21 -17.48 5.99
N ASN A 378 -12.42 -18.16 5.17
CA ASN A 378 -12.71 -18.38 3.75
C ASN A 378 -13.27 -19.78 3.52
N VAL A 379 -14.27 -19.88 2.65
CA VAL A 379 -14.93 -21.16 2.36
C VAL A 379 -14.40 -21.76 1.05
N THR A 380 -13.90 -23.00 1.14
CA THR A 380 -13.34 -23.79 0.04
C THR A 380 -13.94 -25.21 0.05
N ASP A 381 -14.47 -25.68 -1.09
CA ASP A 381 -15.25 -26.93 -1.20
C ASP A 381 -16.38 -27.02 -0.15
N GLY A 382 -17.05 -25.89 0.07
CA GLY A 382 -18.11 -25.72 1.07
C GLY A 382 -17.66 -25.78 2.53
N ALA A 383 -16.36 -25.88 2.82
CA ALA A 383 -15.82 -25.99 4.17
C ALA A 383 -14.94 -24.79 4.56
N PHE A 384 -14.89 -24.49 5.86
CA PHE A 384 -13.94 -23.55 6.46
C PHE A 384 -13.28 -24.20 7.69
N ASP A 385 -12.01 -23.89 7.95
CA ASP A 385 -11.21 -24.41 9.08
C ASP A 385 -9.99 -23.49 9.35
N ASP A 386 -10.26 -22.18 9.46
CA ASP A 386 -9.23 -21.15 9.61
C ASP A 386 -8.98 -20.82 11.10
N PRO A 387 -7.72 -20.53 11.51
CA PRO A 387 -7.40 -20.07 12.85
C PRO A 387 -7.84 -18.62 13.08
N VAL A 388 -8.49 -18.36 14.21
CA VAL A 388 -8.86 -17.01 14.64
C VAL A 388 -8.32 -16.76 16.05
N ALA A 389 -7.63 -15.64 16.26
CA ALA A 389 -7.11 -15.22 17.56
C ALA A 389 -8.17 -14.46 18.36
N ILE A 390 -8.18 -14.62 19.69
CA ILE A 390 -9.10 -13.90 20.58
C ILE A 390 -8.44 -12.62 21.09
N PRO A 391 -8.96 -11.42 20.78
CA PRO A 391 -8.41 -10.15 21.24
C PRO A 391 -8.80 -9.85 22.71
N ALA A 392 -8.10 -8.90 23.31
CA ALA A 392 -8.26 -8.58 24.74
C ALA A 392 -9.64 -7.98 25.04
N SER A 393 -10.24 -7.26 24.09
CA SER A 393 -11.57 -6.64 24.16
C SER A 393 -12.71 -7.64 24.41
N VAL A 394 -12.52 -8.92 24.09
CA VAL A 394 -13.53 -9.96 24.33
C VAL A 394 -13.57 -10.31 25.81
N PRO A 395 -14.70 -10.12 26.53
CA PRO A 395 -14.68 -10.32 27.98
C PRO A 395 -14.66 -11.81 28.38
N ALA A 396 -14.04 -12.13 29.51
CA ALA A 396 -14.08 -13.49 30.05
C ALA A 396 -15.51 -13.99 30.39
N GLY A 397 -15.68 -15.32 30.45
CA GLY A 397 -16.95 -16.01 30.76
C GLY A 397 -17.55 -16.76 29.58
N GLU A 398 -18.80 -17.20 29.72
CA GLU A 398 -19.59 -17.77 28.61
C GLU A 398 -19.89 -16.67 27.57
N ARG A 399 -19.61 -16.96 26.31
CA ARG A 399 -19.76 -16.08 25.15
C ARG A 399 -20.42 -16.82 24.00
N GLU A 400 -21.10 -16.08 23.14
CA GLU A 400 -21.60 -16.59 21.87
C GLU A 400 -20.56 -16.29 20.79
N LEU A 401 -19.98 -17.34 20.20
CA LEU A 401 -19.21 -17.28 18.97
C LEU A 401 -20.18 -17.40 17.79
N ARG A 402 -20.12 -16.45 16.87
CA ARG A 402 -20.96 -16.36 15.69
C ARG A 402 -20.09 -16.44 14.44
N VAL A 403 -20.59 -17.15 13.43
CA VAL A 403 -20.07 -17.06 12.06
C VAL A 403 -21.21 -16.67 11.14
N GLU A 404 -20.94 -15.72 10.24
CA GLU A 404 -21.96 -15.06 9.42
C GLU A 404 -21.47 -14.83 7.99
N LEU A 405 -22.31 -15.16 7.02
CA LEU A 405 -22.17 -14.70 5.63
C LEU A 405 -22.79 -13.30 5.53
N PRO A 406 -22.00 -12.23 5.37
CA PRO A 406 -22.43 -10.85 5.64
C PRO A 406 -23.10 -10.20 4.41
N TYR A 407 -23.93 -10.94 3.69
CA TYR A 407 -24.60 -10.43 2.48
C TYR A 407 -25.96 -9.82 2.82
N GLU A 408 -26.24 -8.65 2.27
CA GLU A 408 -27.52 -7.98 2.48
C GLU A 408 -28.66 -8.75 1.80
N ASP A 409 -29.70 -9.03 2.58
CA ASP A 409 -30.90 -9.73 2.11
C ASP A 409 -31.53 -8.99 0.92
N GLU A 410 -32.15 -9.74 0.01
CA GLU A 410 -32.77 -9.24 -1.22
C GLU A 410 -31.86 -8.48 -2.23
N GLU A 411 -30.56 -8.27 -1.96
CA GLU A 411 -29.66 -7.60 -2.91
C GLU A 411 -28.61 -8.49 -3.61
N ARG A 412 -28.20 -9.61 -2.99
CA ARG A 412 -27.16 -10.51 -3.52
C ARG A 412 -27.70 -11.89 -3.90
N ALA A 413 -26.98 -12.64 -4.73
CA ALA A 413 -27.38 -13.96 -5.19
C ALA A 413 -27.55 -14.99 -4.05
N LEU A 414 -26.85 -14.81 -2.93
CA LEU A 414 -27.10 -15.49 -1.66
C LEU A 414 -27.60 -14.50 -0.60
N THR A 415 -28.52 -14.93 0.27
CA THR A 415 -28.96 -14.15 1.46
C THR A 415 -27.90 -14.14 2.55
N ALA A 416 -28.11 -13.33 3.60
CA ALA A 416 -27.43 -13.54 4.87
C ALA A 416 -27.66 -14.96 5.39
N ALA A 417 -26.67 -15.51 6.10
CA ALA A 417 -26.82 -16.74 6.88
C ALA A 417 -25.83 -16.77 8.03
N THR A 418 -26.24 -17.27 9.18
CA THR A 418 -25.42 -17.30 10.39
C THR A 418 -25.65 -18.57 11.19
N ASP A 419 -24.60 -19.05 11.85
CA ASP A 419 -24.69 -20.06 12.92
C ASP A 419 -23.90 -19.58 14.15
N ALA A 420 -24.25 -20.10 15.33
CA ALA A 420 -23.65 -19.66 16.58
C ALA A 420 -23.46 -20.81 17.59
N ALA A 421 -22.34 -20.77 18.30
CA ALA A 421 -21.96 -21.72 19.33
C ALA A 421 -21.62 -21.01 20.65
N THR A 422 -21.96 -21.63 21.78
CA THR A 422 -21.51 -21.13 23.09
C THR A 422 -20.10 -21.63 23.40
N VAL A 423 -19.22 -20.70 23.76
CA VAL A 423 -17.80 -20.94 24.11
C VAL A 423 -17.47 -20.25 25.43
N THR A 424 -16.45 -20.71 26.14
CA THR A 424 -15.99 -20.11 27.40
C THR A 424 -14.66 -19.38 27.18
N VAL A 425 -14.66 -18.06 27.27
CA VAL A 425 -13.42 -17.27 27.23
C VAL A 425 -12.81 -17.25 28.63
N ARG A 426 -11.62 -17.82 28.78
CA ARG A 426 -10.87 -17.85 30.04
C ARG A 426 -10.19 -16.52 30.30
N GLU A 427 -10.21 -16.12 31.57
CA GLU A 427 -9.50 -14.95 32.06
C GLU A 427 -7.98 -15.26 32.18
N ARG A 428 -7.13 -14.50 31.48
CA ARG A 428 -5.66 -14.63 31.49
C ARG A 428 -5.02 -13.53 32.34
N GLU A 429 -3.83 -13.78 32.86
CA GLU A 429 -3.08 -12.76 33.61
C GLU A 429 -2.47 -11.70 32.68
N SER A 430 -2.40 -10.46 33.18
CA SER A 430 -1.70 -9.35 32.54
C SER A 430 -0.66 -8.76 33.50
N SER A 431 0.25 -7.96 32.95
CA SER A 431 1.37 -7.33 33.63
C SER A 431 1.63 -5.95 33.00
N VAL A 432 1.20 -4.89 33.68
CA VAL A 432 1.69 -3.53 33.44
C VAL A 432 3.13 -3.41 33.96
N ALA A 433 4.01 -2.74 33.20
CA ALA A 433 5.33 -2.30 33.65
C ALA A 433 5.53 -0.81 33.33
N ILE A 434 6.17 -0.06 34.24
CA ILE A 434 6.68 1.29 33.97
C ILE A 434 8.16 1.17 33.65
N ALA A 435 8.56 1.59 32.45
CA ALA A 435 9.94 1.58 31.99
C ALA A 435 10.67 2.89 32.33
N GLU A 436 9.97 4.01 32.23
CA GLU A 436 10.49 5.34 32.55
C GLU A 436 9.41 6.20 33.20
N VAL A 437 9.78 6.94 34.23
CA VAL A 437 8.99 8.07 34.73
C VAL A 437 9.90 9.29 34.89
N SER A 438 9.47 10.43 34.36
CA SER A 438 10.20 11.69 34.47
C SER A 438 9.26 12.85 34.77
N SER A 439 9.76 13.85 35.48
CA SER A 439 9.01 15.06 35.83
C SER A 439 9.68 16.30 35.23
N SER A 440 8.85 17.24 34.81
CA SER A 440 9.25 18.60 34.43
C SER A 440 8.21 19.56 34.98
N GLU A 441 8.58 20.34 35.99
CA GLU A 441 7.66 21.23 36.71
C GLU A 441 6.48 20.43 37.31
N ARG A 442 5.23 20.79 36.97
CA ARG A 442 4.00 20.06 37.33
C ARG A 442 3.50 19.16 36.20
N ARG A 443 4.38 18.60 35.36
CA ARG A 443 4.06 17.57 34.37
C ARG A 443 4.89 16.32 34.63
N VAL A 444 4.26 15.16 34.54
CA VAL A 444 4.90 13.84 34.64
C VAL A 444 4.70 13.10 33.33
N THR A 445 5.80 12.67 32.72
CA THR A 445 5.78 11.76 31.58
C THR A 445 5.99 10.33 32.09
N VAL A 446 5.11 9.42 31.68
CA VAL A 446 5.16 8.00 32.01
C VAL A 446 5.30 7.22 30.72
N THR A 447 6.30 6.33 30.66
CA THR A 447 6.52 5.37 29.57
C THR A 447 6.46 3.96 30.15
N GLY A 448 5.72 3.05 29.53
CA GLY A 448 5.55 1.69 30.03
C GLY A 448 5.01 0.72 28.98
N THR A 449 4.68 -0.49 29.42
CA THR A 449 4.10 -1.56 28.58
C THR A 449 3.01 -2.31 29.33
N LEU A 450 2.10 -2.94 28.59
CA LEU A 450 1.12 -3.91 29.08
C LEU A 450 1.31 -5.22 28.29
N ALA A 451 1.59 -6.33 28.97
CA ALA A 451 1.74 -7.63 28.32
C ALA A 451 1.15 -8.73 29.21
N THR A 452 1.01 -9.94 28.66
CA THR A 452 0.84 -11.14 29.51
C THR A 452 2.17 -11.50 30.20
N PRO A 453 2.16 -12.29 31.30
CA PRO A 453 3.40 -12.70 31.99
C PRO A 453 4.40 -13.49 31.12
N ASP A 454 3.94 -14.12 30.05
CA ASP A 454 4.76 -14.83 29.06
C ASP A 454 5.18 -13.96 27.86
N GLY A 455 4.81 -12.68 27.86
CA GLY A 455 5.29 -11.69 26.90
C GLY A 455 4.41 -11.47 25.67
N THR A 456 3.26 -12.14 25.54
CA THR A 456 2.27 -11.81 24.50
C THR A 456 1.84 -10.34 24.66
N PRO A 457 1.99 -9.50 23.61
CA PRO A 457 1.50 -8.12 23.60
C PRO A 457 -0.01 -8.05 23.89
N VAL A 458 -0.44 -6.97 24.50
CA VAL A 458 -1.84 -6.59 24.74
C VAL A 458 -2.08 -5.17 24.17
N PRO A 459 -2.36 -5.04 22.86
CA PRO A 459 -2.55 -3.74 22.21
C PRO A 459 -3.95 -3.16 22.50
N ASP A 460 -4.13 -1.88 22.18
CA ASP A 460 -5.41 -1.15 22.19
C ASP A 460 -6.20 -1.10 23.53
N GLU A 461 -5.57 -1.48 24.64
CA GLU A 461 -6.18 -1.52 25.96
C GLU A 461 -5.90 -0.24 26.79
N PRO A 462 -6.89 0.27 27.55
CA PRO A 462 -6.75 1.52 28.30
C PRO A 462 -6.05 1.35 29.66
N VAL A 463 -4.88 1.97 29.80
CA VAL A 463 -4.11 2.05 31.05
C VAL A 463 -4.35 3.41 31.74
N ARG A 464 -4.77 3.39 33.00
CA ARG A 464 -5.02 4.60 33.81
C ARG A 464 -3.75 5.03 34.53
N ILE A 465 -3.40 6.31 34.43
CA ILE A 465 -2.30 6.90 35.19
C ILE A 465 -2.85 7.56 36.43
N ARG A 466 -2.29 7.19 37.59
CA ARG A 466 -2.61 7.77 38.90
C ARG A 466 -1.38 8.44 39.51
N ILE A 467 -1.61 9.53 40.24
CA ILE A 467 -0.62 10.25 41.04
C ILE A 467 -1.21 10.40 42.44
N ASP A 468 -0.53 9.86 43.46
CA ASP A 468 -1.04 9.75 44.85
C ASP A 468 -2.52 9.31 44.90
N ASP A 469 -2.79 8.12 44.35
CA ASP A 469 -4.13 7.50 44.16
C ASP A 469 -5.15 8.25 43.27
N LEU A 470 -4.93 9.53 42.92
CA LEU A 470 -5.82 10.27 42.04
C LEU A 470 -5.56 9.89 40.57
N THR A 471 -6.60 9.46 39.84
CA THR A 471 -6.49 9.25 38.38
C THR A 471 -6.37 10.60 37.66
N VAL A 472 -5.25 10.82 36.99
CA VAL A 472 -4.89 12.07 36.29
C VAL A 472 -4.93 11.96 34.77
N GLY A 473 -5.01 10.73 34.24
CA GLY A 473 -5.13 10.48 32.80
C GLY A 473 -5.41 9.02 32.50
N THR A 474 -5.74 8.74 31.24
CA THR A 474 -5.78 7.40 30.64
C THR A 474 -4.98 7.46 29.34
N VAL A 475 -4.27 6.39 29.02
CA VAL A 475 -3.54 6.22 27.77
C VAL A 475 -3.88 4.84 27.21
N THR A 476 -4.17 4.75 25.93
CA THR A 476 -4.34 3.47 25.24
C THR A 476 -2.95 2.95 24.87
N THR A 477 -2.72 1.65 25.07
CA THR A 477 -1.51 0.99 24.61
C THR A 477 -1.50 0.91 23.08
N ASP A 478 -0.35 1.14 22.46
CA ASP A 478 -0.19 0.97 21.02
C ASP A 478 -0.23 -0.51 20.60
N GLU A 479 -0.13 -0.72 19.29
CA GLU A 479 0.04 -1.99 18.59
C GLU A 479 1.28 -2.83 19.01
N HIS A 480 2.23 -2.29 19.78
CA HIS A 480 3.30 -3.03 20.46
C HIS A 480 3.05 -3.19 21.96
N SER A 481 1.91 -2.70 22.42
CA SER A 481 1.48 -2.67 23.81
C SER A 481 2.33 -1.78 24.70
N ALA A 482 3.10 -0.87 24.10
CA ALA A 482 3.75 0.21 24.80
C ALA A 482 2.76 1.36 25.03
N PHE A 483 3.04 2.20 26.01
CA PHE A 483 2.30 3.44 26.22
C PHE A 483 3.23 4.55 26.65
N ARG A 484 2.97 5.77 26.16
CA ARG A 484 3.65 6.98 26.60
C ARG A 484 2.66 8.11 26.74
N THR A 485 2.60 8.75 27.89
CA THR A 485 1.71 9.89 28.13
C THR A 485 2.34 10.92 29.06
N THR A 486 1.89 12.18 28.94
CA THR A 486 2.30 13.27 29.82
C THR A 486 1.07 13.85 30.51
N VAL A 487 1.03 13.75 31.83
CA VAL A 487 -0.10 14.16 32.68
C VAL A 487 0.29 15.34 33.57
N SER A 488 -0.66 16.22 33.84
CA SER A 488 -0.48 17.35 34.75
C SER A 488 -0.65 16.91 36.20
N VAL A 489 0.27 17.32 37.08
CA VAL A 489 0.21 17.06 38.52
C VAL A 489 -0.80 18.02 39.18
N PRO A 490 -1.87 17.52 39.83
CA PRO A 490 -2.85 18.36 40.50
C PRO A 490 -2.25 19.26 41.58
N ASP A 491 -2.85 20.42 41.83
CA ASP A 491 -2.42 21.31 42.93
C ASP A 491 -2.68 20.73 44.34
N SER A 492 -3.46 19.66 44.44
CA SER A 492 -3.67 18.91 45.68
C SER A 492 -2.52 17.95 46.03
N VAL A 493 -1.57 17.74 45.11
CA VAL A 493 -0.37 16.93 45.32
C VAL A 493 0.78 17.86 45.70
N ASP A 494 1.44 17.56 46.82
CA ASP A 494 2.57 18.34 47.34
C ASP A 494 3.83 18.16 46.48
N ALA A 495 4.73 19.15 46.49
CA ALA A 495 6.01 19.04 45.80
C ALA A 495 6.98 18.15 46.61
N GLY A 496 7.50 17.10 45.98
CA GLY A 496 8.39 16.11 46.59
C GLY A 496 8.40 14.79 45.82
N GLU A 497 8.94 13.74 46.43
CA GLU A 497 8.79 12.36 45.95
C GLU A 497 7.31 11.97 45.97
N THR A 498 6.75 11.69 44.79
CA THR A 498 5.34 11.41 44.56
C THR A 498 5.18 10.01 43.95
N ALA A 499 4.15 9.26 44.35
CA ALA A 499 3.88 7.94 43.76
C ALA A 499 3.11 8.08 42.44
N VAL A 500 3.59 7.40 41.40
CA VAL A 500 2.98 7.34 40.07
C VAL A 500 2.65 5.89 39.75
N ALA A 501 1.37 5.59 39.55
CA ALA A 501 0.90 4.24 39.23
C ALA A 501 0.30 4.18 37.82
N ALA A 502 0.64 3.14 37.08
CA ALA A 502 -0.03 2.75 35.85
C ALA A 502 -0.92 1.53 36.17
N VAL A 503 -2.22 1.65 35.92
CA VAL A 503 -3.23 0.67 36.34
C VAL A 503 -4.08 0.24 35.15
N TYR A 504 -3.99 -1.04 34.81
CA TYR A 504 -4.89 -1.70 33.88
C TYR A 504 -6.04 -2.34 34.67
N GLU A 505 -7.29 -1.99 34.35
CA GLU A 505 -8.46 -2.44 35.14
C GLU A 505 -9.15 -3.71 34.62
N GLY A 506 -8.81 -4.23 33.44
CA GLY A 506 -9.38 -5.47 32.87
C GLY A 506 -10.90 -5.46 32.63
N ARG A 507 -11.55 -4.29 32.67
CA ARG A 507 -13.01 -4.19 32.63
C ARG A 507 -13.54 -4.42 31.23
N GLY A 508 -14.31 -5.49 31.06
CA GLY A 508 -14.79 -5.90 29.74
C GLY A 508 -13.77 -6.73 28.96
N SER A 509 -12.63 -7.08 29.57
CA SER A 509 -11.57 -7.83 28.90
C SER A 509 -11.55 -9.32 29.29
N SER A 510 -10.83 -10.12 28.50
CA SER A 510 -10.38 -11.47 28.85
C SER A 510 -9.13 -11.46 29.74
N LEU A 511 -8.64 -10.28 30.16
CA LEU A 511 -7.45 -10.10 30.97
C LEU A 511 -7.76 -9.59 32.39
N LYS A 512 -7.08 -10.17 33.38
CA LYS A 512 -7.09 -9.68 34.77
C LYS A 512 -6.51 -8.27 34.83
N SER A 513 -6.99 -7.48 35.79
CA SER A 513 -6.38 -6.20 36.18
C SER A 513 -4.94 -6.37 36.65
N SER A 514 -4.05 -5.44 36.30
CA SER A 514 -2.67 -5.38 36.78
C SER A 514 -2.20 -3.93 36.95
N SER A 515 -1.10 -3.72 37.68
CA SER A 515 -0.60 -2.37 37.96
C SER A 515 0.89 -2.36 38.29
N ALA A 516 1.57 -1.29 37.89
CA ALA A 516 2.93 -0.97 38.30
C ALA A 516 2.99 0.40 38.97
N GLU A 517 3.94 0.57 39.90
CA GLU A 517 4.19 1.81 40.62
C GLU A 517 5.65 2.24 40.46
N ALA A 518 5.87 3.54 40.33
CA ALA A 518 7.17 4.19 40.34
C ALA A 518 7.11 5.48 41.17
N SER A 519 8.26 6.07 41.51
CA SER A 519 8.33 7.34 42.24
C SER A 519 9.04 8.40 41.42
N VAL A 520 8.60 9.66 41.54
CA VAL A 520 9.21 10.79 40.83
C VAL A 520 9.21 12.06 41.67
N ALA A 521 10.28 12.84 41.59
CA ALA A 521 10.42 14.13 42.27
C ALA A 521 9.63 15.23 41.54
N VAL A 522 8.47 15.64 42.05
CA VAL A 522 7.71 16.77 41.48
C VAL A 522 8.26 18.10 42.03
N SER A 523 8.61 19.02 41.13
CA SER A 523 9.16 20.33 41.50
C SER A 523 8.08 21.42 41.46
N SER A 524 8.00 22.23 42.52
CA SER A 524 7.14 23.41 42.55
C SER A 524 7.61 24.45 41.55
N ALA A 525 6.76 24.82 40.59
CA ALA A 525 7.05 25.88 39.63
C ALA A 525 7.35 27.22 40.34
N GLY A 526 8.54 27.78 40.11
CA GLY A 526 8.99 29.04 40.68
C GLY A 526 9.82 29.84 39.66
N PRO A 527 9.68 31.17 39.60
CA PRO A 527 10.35 31.96 38.58
C PRO A 527 11.86 32.12 38.85
N ASN A 528 12.69 31.63 37.93
CA ASN A 528 14.11 31.91 37.74
C ASN A 528 15.08 31.58 38.91
N ALA A 529 15.78 30.44 38.81
CA ALA A 529 17.05 30.18 39.52
C ALA A 529 17.94 29.20 38.70
N PRO A 530 19.29 29.24 38.84
CA PRO A 530 20.19 28.71 37.82
C PRO A 530 20.47 27.20 37.89
N THR A 531 20.96 26.66 36.78
CA THR A 531 21.42 25.28 36.62
C THR A 531 22.48 24.87 37.63
N THR A 532 22.10 23.99 38.55
CA THR A 532 23.03 23.04 39.20
C THR A 532 22.43 21.64 39.12
N ALA A 533 22.96 20.81 38.24
CA ALA A 533 22.58 19.41 38.17
C ALA A 533 23.13 18.69 39.41
N ILE A 534 22.24 18.17 40.25
CA ILE A 534 22.59 17.19 41.28
C ILE A 534 22.10 15.83 40.80
N ALA A 535 23.01 15.07 40.22
CA ALA A 535 22.83 13.64 40.08
C ALA A 535 23.00 12.99 41.46
N VAL A 536 21.92 12.37 41.98
CA VAL A 536 22.01 11.36 43.04
C VAL A 536 21.54 10.05 42.44
N GLY A 537 22.49 9.13 42.25
CA GLY A 537 22.18 7.78 41.80
C GLY A 537 21.72 6.89 42.96
N MET A 538 21.11 5.76 42.57
CA MET A 538 20.77 4.60 43.39
C MET A 538 21.80 4.23 44.47
N ILE A 539 21.32 3.58 45.55
CA ILE A 539 21.71 2.19 45.88
C ILE A 539 20.78 1.58 46.96
N ALA A 540 20.62 0.25 46.87
CA ALA A 540 19.94 -0.69 47.80
C ALA A 540 18.40 -0.75 47.70
N LEU A 541 17.76 -1.91 47.46
CA LEU A 541 18.22 -3.31 47.52
C LEU A 541 17.75 -4.14 46.32
N LEU A 542 18.68 -4.83 45.66
CA LEU A 542 18.40 -6.08 44.94
C LEU A 542 19.07 -7.23 45.67
N ALA A 543 18.28 -8.28 45.95
CA ALA A 543 18.78 -9.58 46.37
C ALA A 543 18.02 -10.67 45.61
N GLY A 544 18.66 -11.28 44.59
CA GLY A 544 18.19 -12.54 43.99
C GLY A 544 18.22 -12.63 42.47
N GLY A 545 19.39 -12.98 41.90
CA GLY A 545 19.53 -13.57 40.54
C GLY A 545 19.38 -12.61 39.35
N GLY A 546 20.22 -12.70 38.31
CA GLY A 546 21.43 -13.50 38.10
C GLY A 546 22.19 -13.05 36.85
N LEU A 547 23.51 -13.30 36.80
CA LEU A 547 24.32 -13.10 35.59
C LEU A 547 23.79 -14.04 34.47
N ALA A 548 23.56 -13.61 33.23
CA ALA A 548 24.46 -12.96 32.26
C ALA A 548 25.53 -13.89 31.66
N TRP A 549 25.41 -14.21 30.37
CA TRP A 549 26.52 -14.70 29.54
C TRP A 549 26.28 -14.48 28.04
N TRP A 550 27.13 -13.69 27.37
CA TRP A 550 28.11 -14.18 26.37
C TRP A 550 29.15 -13.08 26.08
N TYR A 551 30.47 -13.34 26.09
CA TYR A 551 31.35 -13.83 24.99
C TYR A 551 32.78 -13.97 25.59
N ARG A 552 33.85 -14.59 25.04
CA ARG A 552 34.17 -15.41 23.84
C ARG A 552 35.52 -16.13 24.10
N GLY A 553 35.82 -17.25 23.43
CA GLY A 553 37.21 -17.62 23.09
C GLY A 553 37.94 -18.74 23.87
N ASP A 554 37.82 -19.96 23.33
CA ASP A 554 38.85 -21.02 23.10
C ASP A 554 39.66 -21.76 24.19
N ASP A 555 39.86 -23.05 23.87
CA ASP A 555 40.84 -24.08 24.28
C ASP A 555 41.22 -24.22 25.78
N ASP A 556 41.15 -25.41 26.41
CA ASP A 556 41.76 -26.67 25.95
C ASP A 556 41.20 -27.92 26.70
N ARG A 557 41.41 -29.12 26.15
CA ARG A 557 41.04 -30.44 26.75
C ARG A 557 42.16 -30.94 27.69
N PRO A 558 41.94 -31.78 28.75
CA PRO A 558 41.36 -33.13 28.56
C PRO A 558 40.66 -33.87 29.75
N ALA A 559 39.89 -34.90 29.37
CA ALA A 559 39.68 -36.22 30.00
C ALA A 559 39.55 -36.41 31.54
N ALA A 560 38.44 -37.04 31.98
CA ALA A 560 38.43 -38.47 32.38
C ALA A 560 37.04 -39.04 32.77
N SER A 561 36.74 -40.24 32.23
CA SER A 561 35.97 -41.36 32.84
C SER A 561 34.50 -41.22 33.30
N GLY A 562 33.64 -42.11 32.77
CA GLY A 562 32.25 -42.36 33.20
C GLY A 562 32.11 -43.21 34.49
N PRO A 563 30.92 -43.77 34.80
CA PRO A 563 30.19 -44.75 33.96
C PRO A 563 28.71 -44.36 33.65
N ALA A 564 28.04 -44.83 32.60
CA ALA A 564 27.30 -46.12 32.45
C ALA A 564 26.43 -46.48 33.68
N VAL A 565 25.14 -46.83 33.60
CA VAL A 565 24.25 -47.41 32.54
C VAL A 565 22.86 -46.69 32.64
N GLU A 566 21.80 -46.88 31.84
CA GLU A 566 21.28 -48.06 31.14
C GLU A 566 20.34 -47.68 29.97
N GLN A 567 20.11 -48.61 29.04
CA GLN A 567 19.50 -48.37 27.74
C GLN A 567 18.11 -49.02 27.65
N TRP A 568 17.09 -48.27 27.19
CA TRP A 568 15.85 -48.86 26.68
C TRP A 568 15.61 -48.38 25.25
N SER A 569 15.50 -49.32 24.33
CA SER A 569 15.11 -49.08 22.95
C SER A 569 13.80 -49.82 22.67
N LEU A 570 12.79 -49.08 22.21
CA LEU A 570 11.67 -49.63 21.46
C LEU A 570 11.53 -48.82 20.17
N ALA A 571 11.23 -49.52 19.09
CA ALA A 571 11.15 -48.97 17.74
C ALA A 571 9.72 -49.01 17.22
N GLY A 572 9.34 -48.05 16.37
CA GLY A 572 8.13 -48.13 15.55
C GLY A 572 7.47 -46.78 15.24
N GLU A 573 7.69 -46.30 14.01
CA GLU A 573 6.81 -45.40 13.22
C GLU A 573 6.63 -43.93 13.67
N PRO A 574 6.26 -43.00 12.77
CA PRO A 574 6.63 -42.87 11.36
C PRO A 574 7.36 -41.53 11.07
N THR A 575 8.01 -41.41 9.91
CA THR A 575 8.65 -40.14 9.47
C THR A 575 7.64 -39.21 8.80
N VAL A 576 7.29 -38.12 9.48
CA VAL A 576 6.86 -36.85 8.88
C VAL A 576 8.08 -35.92 9.05
N GLY A 577 8.56 -35.17 8.08
CA GLY A 577 7.98 -34.60 6.87
C GLY A 577 8.62 -33.21 6.78
N ASP A 578 9.20 -32.85 5.64
CA ASP A 578 10.18 -31.75 5.56
C ASP A 578 9.65 -30.41 6.10
N ALA A 579 10.57 -29.62 6.66
CA ALA A 579 10.30 -28.19 6.86
C ALA A 579 10.04 -27.57 5.48
N PRO A 580 8.99 -26.74 5.29
CA PRO A 580 8.75 -26.08 4.00
C PRO A 580 10.02 -25.37 3.52
N ALA A 581 10.36 -25.62 2.25
CA ALA A 581 11.46 -24.97 1.58
C ALA A 581 11.29 -23.46 1.61
N LYS A 582 12.40 -22.71 1.60
CA LYS A 582 12.33 -21.27 1.37
C LYS A 582 11.77 -21.02 -0.04
N PRO A 583 10.85 -20.06 -0.23
CA PRO A 583 10.39 -19.71 -1.56
C PRO A 583 11.56 -19.26 -2.43
N THR A 584 11.54 -19.60 -3.72
CA THR A 584 12.57 -19.16 -4.67
C THR A 584 12.32 -17.71 -5.11
N PRO A 585 13.34 -16.97 -5.58
CA PRO A 585 13.14 -15.64 -6.18
C PRO A 585 12.05 -15.66 -7.28
N ASP A 586 12.10 -16.66 -8.17
CA ASP A 586 11.10 -16.89 -9.22
C ASP A 586 9.65 -17.01 -8.68
N GLU A 587 9.45 -17.53 -7.47
CA GLU A 587 8.12 -17.63 -6.84
C GLU A 587 7.65 -16.27 -6.29
N VAL A 588 8.56 -15.44 -5.78
CA VAL A 588 8.26 -14.07 -5.33
C VAL A 588 7.92 -13.19 -6.53
N GLU A 589 8.70 -13.28 -7.60
CA GLU A 589 8.49 -12.53 -8.84
C GLU A 589 7.12 -12.87 -9.46
N SER A 590 6.77 -14.16 -9.54
CA SER A 590 5.44 -14.60 -10.01
C SER A 590 4.25 -14.12 -9.15
N VAL A 591 4.50 -13.57 -7.96
CA VAL A 591 3.49 -12.94 -7.10
C VAL A 591 3.47 -11.43 -7.32
N LEU A 592 4.62 -10.78 -7.55
CA LEU A 592 4.69 -9.38 -7.96
C LEU A 592 4.10 -9.15 -9.37
N GLU A 593 4.34 -10.05 -10.32
CA GLU A 593 3.65 -10.09 -11.62
C GLU A 593 2.13 -10.11 -11.42
N ARG A 594 1.62 -11.00 -10.54
CA ARG A 594 0.18 -11.13 -10.28
C ARG A 594 -0.42 -9.87 -9.65
N ALA A 595 0.32 -9.22 -8.76
CA ALA A 595 -0.07 -7.94 -8.20
C ALA A 595 -0.18 -6.85 -9.30
N SER A 596 0.79 -6.85 -10.23
CA SER A 596 0.82 -5.94 -11.38
C SER A 596 -0.36 -6.20 -12.33
N ASP A 597 -0.66 -7.48 -12.64
CA ASP A 597 -1.85 -7.91 -13.38
C ASP A 597 -3.14 -7.42 -12.69
N GLN A 598 -3.26 -7.53 -11.37
CA GLN A 598 -4.45 -7.07 -10.65
C GLN A 598 -4.65 -5.56 -10.77
N LEU A 599 -3.57 -4.79 -10.67
CA LEU A 599 -3.61 -3.33 -10.82
C LEU A 599 -4.06 -2.92 -12.23
N ALA A 600 -3.46 -3.55 -13.25
CA ALA A 600 -3.78 -3.34 -14.66
C ALA A 600 -5.22 -3.71 -15.05
N ASN A 601 -5.90 -4.51 -14.21
CA ASN A 601 -7.30 -4.91 -14.36
C ASN A 601 -8.23 -4.15 -13.40
N GLY A 602 -7.84 -2.97 -12.91
CA GLY A 602 -8.69 -2.12 -12.08
C GLY A 602 -8.98 -2.67 -10.68
N ARG A 603 -8.12 -3.55 -10.14
CA ARG A 603 -8.23 -4.10 -8.77
C ARG A 603 -7.09 -3.60 -7.87
N PRO A 604 -7.05 -2.30 -7.52
CA PRO A 604 -5.94 -1.68 -6.77
C PRO A 604 -5.73 -2.30 -5.38
N ASP A 605 -6.82 -2.65 -4.68
CA ASP A 605 -6.73 -3.26 -3.36
C ASP A 605 -6.12 -4.66 -3.43
N ASP A 606 -6.57 -5.51 -4.36
CA ASP A 606 -6.03 -6.87 -4.54
C ASP A 606 -4.58 -6.86 -4.99
N ALA A 607 -4.21 -5.88 -5.83
CA ALA A 607 -2.85 -5.64 -6.25
C ALA A 607 -1.95 -5.39 -5.04
N VAL A 608 -2.29 -4.42 -4.19
CA VAL A 608 -1.51 -4.10 -2.97
C VAL A 608 -1.50 -5.25 -1.97
N ARG A 609 -2.63 -5.94 -1.75
CA ARG A 609 -2.70 -7.16 -0.91
C ARG A 609 -1.73 -8.24 -1.40
N THR A 610 -1.64 -8.45 -2.71
CA THR A 610 -0.78 -9.47 -3.33
C THR A 610 0.69 -9.06 -3.31
N GLY A 611 1.02 -7.81 -3.60
CA GLY A 611 2.39 -7.26 -3.52
C GLY A 611 2.95 -7.29 -2.09
N TYR A 612 2.14 -6.89 -1.11
CA TYR A 612 2.45 -7.06 0.31
C TYR A 612 2.74 -8.54 0.66
N GLY A 613 1.92 -9.46 0.14
CA GLY A 613 2.12 -10.90 0.28
C GLY A 613 3.40 -11.45 -0.37
N ALA A 614 3.93 -10.78 -1.40
CA ALA A 614 5.23 -11.11 -2.00
C ALA A 614 6.39 -10.71 -1.07
N VAL A 615 6.43 -9.45 -0.66
CA VAL A 615 7.44 -8.91 0.29
C VAL A 615 7.44 -9.69 1.60
N ARG A 616 6.25 -10.00 2.14
CA ARG A 616 6.12 -10.79 3.35
C ARG A 616 6.69 -12.20 3.21
N ARG A 617 6.55 -12.87 2.05
CA ARG A 617 7.25 -14.14 1.79
C ARG A 617 8.77 -13.97 1.69
N ALA A 618 9.24 -12.97 0.93
CA ALA A 618 10.66 -12.73 0.71
C ALA A 618 11.42 -12.49 2.03
N LEU A 619 10.88 -11.63 2.91
CA LEU A 619 11.54 -11.28 4.17
C LEU A 619 11.36 -12.35 5.26
N LEU A 620 10.22 -13.04 5.35
CA LEU A 620 10.06 -14.18 6.28
C LEU A 620 11.06 -15.31 5.96
N ALA A 621 11.41 -15.50 4.68
CA ALA A 621 12.44 -16.45 4.28
C ALA A 621 13.85 -16.06 4.78
N ARG A 622 14.12 -14.76 5.03
CA ARG A 622 15.36 -14.25 5.64
C ARG A 622 15.33 -14.35 7.17
N LEU A 623 14.25 -13.92 7.81
CA LEU A 623 14.09 -13.86 9.28
C LEU A 623 13.97 -15.23 9.97
N GLY A 624 13.53 -16.27 9.25
CA GLY A 624 13.62 -17.66 9.71
C GLY A 624 12.67 -18.07 10.83
N ASN A 625 11.80 -17.17 11.30
CA ASN A 625 10.81 -17.42 12.36
C ASN A 625 9.40 -17.64 11.77
N ARG A 626 8.54 -18.35 12.51
CA ARG A 626 7.22 -18.83 12.04
C ARG A 626 6.07 -18.42 12.95
N ASP A 627 5.97 -17.13 13.24
CA ASP A 627 4.87 -16.57 14.01
C ASP A 627 3.85 -15.91 13.06
N ALA A 628 2.56 -15.97 13.41
CA ALA A 628 1.47 -15.39 12.65
C ALA A 628 1.36 -13.86 12.86
N LEU A 629 2.45 -13.14 12.60
CA LEU A 629 2.56 -11.69 12.84
C LEU A 629 1.53 -10.91 12.03
N THR A 630 0.84 -9.95 12.66
CA THR A 630 0.07 -8.94 11.94
C THR A 630 0.97 -8.12 11.01
N HIS A 631 0.37 -7.37 10.08
CA HIS A 631 1.12 -6.66 9.06
C HIS A 631 2.06 -5.59 9.64
N TRP A 632 1.62 -4.89 10.68
CA TRP A 632 2.43 -3.94 11.42
C TRP A 632 3.46 -4.58 12.36
N GLU A 633 3.17 -5.70 13.03
CA GLU A 633 4.20 -6.45 13.78
C GLU A 633 5.31 -6.97 12.87
N PHE A 634 4.97 -7.41 11.65
CA PHE A 634 5.93 -7.80 10.64
C PHE A 634 6.80 -6.63 10.16
N TYR A 635 6.21 -5.46 9.88
CA TYR A 635 6.97 -4.23 9.58
C TYR A 635 8.00 -3.91 10.67
N ARG A 636 7.57 -3.93 11.93
CA ARG A 636 8.39 -3.52 13.07
C ARG A 636 9.49 -4.55 13.35
N GLN A 637 9.22 -5.84 13.22
CA GLN A 637 10.25 -6.89 13.28
C GLN A 637 11.30 -6.76 12.17
N CYS A 638 10.91 -6.46 10.93
CA CYS A 638 11.87 -6.23 9.84
C CYS A 638 12.74 -4.98 10.08
N THR A 639 12.15 -3.95 10.68
CA THR A 639 12.83 -2.69 11.01
C THR A 639 13.82 -2.87 12.17
N ASP A 640 13.46 -3.61 13.22
CA ASP A 640 14.34 -3.93 14.35
C ASP A 640 15.53 -4.83 13.95
N ALA A 641 15.34 -5.69 12.94
CA ALA A 641 16.43 -6.45 12.32
C ALA A 641 17.39 -5.55 11.52
N ASN A 642 16.93 -4.37 11.08
CA ASN A 642 17.69 -3.36 10.33
C ASN A 642 18.19 -3.85 8.95
N ASP A 643 17.48 -4.83 8.37
CA ASP A 643 17.82 -5.53 7.12
C ASP A 643 17.07 -5.01 5.88
N VAL A 644 16.22 -3.98 6.02
CA VAL A 644 15.36 -3.42 4.95
C VAL A 644 15.19 -1.90 5.08
N ASP A 645 14.72 -1.25 4.00
CA ASP A 645 14.27 0.14 4.08
C ASP A 645 12.95 0.26 4.86
N ALA A 646 13.06 0.82 6.07
CA ALA A 646 11.93 1.05 6.96
C ALA A 646 10.89 2.03 6.38
N ALA A 647 11.30 3.03 5.59
CA ALA A 647 10.35 3.98 5.01
C ALA A 647 9.46 3.29 3.95
N SER A 648 10.08 2.60 2.99
CA SER A 648 9.35 1.83 1.98
C SER A 648 8.47 0.73 2.59
N LEU A 649 8.94 0.03 3.63
CA LEU A 649 8.14 -1.02 4.27
C LEU A 649 6.99 -0.47 5.12
N TYR A 650 7.15 0.71 5.75
CA TYR A 650 6.07 1.41 6.44
C TYR A 650 4.95 1.80 5.47
N GLU A 651 5.30 2.44 4.36
CA GLU A 651 4.33 2.90 3.35
C GLU A 651 3.62 1.72 2.66
N LEU A 652 4.33 0.63 2.37
CA LEU A 652 3.73 -0.62 1.88
C LEU A 652 2.79 -1.26 2.91
N THR A 653 3.13 -1.22 4.19
CA THR A 653 2.30 -1.80 5.26
C THR A 653 1.04 -0.98 5.51
N GLN A 654 1.14 0.36 5.46
CA GLN A 654 -0.02 1.26 5.52
C GLN A 654 -0.91 1.13 4.27
N GLY A 655 -0.30 0.95 3.09
CA GLY A 655 -1.00 0.68 1.85
C GLY A 655 -1.80 -0.62 1.93
N TYR A 656 -1.20 -1.68 2.46
CA TYR A 656 -1.87 -2.95 2.73
C TYR A 656 -3.06 -2.79 3.70
N GLU A 657 -2.90 -2.03 4.78
CA GLU A 657 -3.97 -1.78 5.74
C GLU A 657 -5.17 -1.07 5.09
N ARG A 658 -4.90 -0.01 4.31
CA ARG A 658 -5.95 0.70 3.55
C ARG A 658 -6.62 -0.22 2.52
N ALA A 659 -5.84 -0.99 1.77
CA ALA A 659 -6.36 -1.96 0.80
C ALA A 659 -7.19 -3.08 1.45
N ALA A 660 -6.87 -3.53 2.66
CA ALA A 660 -7.52 -4.68 3.31
C ALA A 660 -8.70 -4.29 4.23
N PHE A 661 -8.68 -3.08 4.79
CA PHE A 661 -9.60 -2.66 5.86
C PHE A 661 -10.18 -1.25 5.68
N GLY A 662 -9.74 -0.48 4.69
CA GLY A 662 -10.25 0.87 4.41
C GLY A 662 -11.66 0.85 3.82
N PRO A 663 -12.54 1.81 4.18
CA PRO A 663 -13.90 1.87 3.66
C PRO A 663 -14.00 2.37 2.21
N ASP A 664 -13.01 3.14 1.76
CA ASP A 664 -13.00 3.82 0.45
C ASP A 664 -12.07 3.15 -0.58
N GLY A 665 -11.39 2.05 -0.19
CA GLY A 665 -10.36 1.38 -1.00
C GLY A 665 -9.11 2.24 -1.27
N LEU A 666 -8.27 1.80 -2.22
CA LEU A 666 -7.18 2.58 -2.79
C LEU A 666 -7.52 3.05 -4.21
N SER A 667 -6.98 4.21 -4.61
CA SER A 667 -6.90 4.57 -6.02
C SER A 667 -5.90 3.65 -6.76
N ARG A 668 -6.05 3.55 -8.08
CA ARG A 668 -5.08 2.86 -8.97
C ARG A 668 -3.67 3.43 -8.80
N GLU A 669 -3.60 4.73 -8.51
CA GLU A 669 -2.39 5.53 -8.46
C GLU A 669 -1.63 5.30 -7.13
N ASP A 670 -2.33 5.33 -6.00
CA ASP A 670 -1.80 4.91 -4.70
C ASP A 670 -1.29 3.46 -4.77
N ALA A 671 -2.09 2.57 -5.36
CA ALA A 671 -1.74 1.16 -5.50
C ALA A 671 -0.51 0.93 -6.39
N ALA A 672 -0.32 1.71 -7.45
CA ALA A 672 0.89 1.70 -8.27
C ALA A 672 2.13 2.09 -7.45
N ALA A 673 2.07 3.23 -6.74
CA ALA A 673 3.16 3.73 -5.92
C ALA A 673 3.52 2.78 -4.76
N ILE A 674 2.55 2.06 -4.22
CA ILE A 674 2.75 1.02 -3.21
C ILE A 674 3.41 -0.24 -3.82
N LEU A 675 3.09 -0.62 -5.06
CA LEU A 675 3.68 -1.78 -5.73
C LEU A 675 5.13 -1.59 -6.17
N GLU A 676 5.54 -0.39 -6.60
CA GLU A 676 6.96 -0.13 -6.88
C GLU A 676 7.84 -0.34 -5.63
N ARG A 677 7.35 0.11 -4.47
CA ARG A 677 8.00 -0.15 -3.16
C ARG A 677 8.05 -1.64 -2.85
N ALA A 678 6.99 -2.39 -3.19
CA ALA A 678 6.97 -3.83 -3.00
C ALA A 678 8.02 -4.57 -3.85
N ARG A 679 8.24 -4.15 -5.11
CA ARG A 679 9.33 -4.69 -5.96
C ARG A 679 10.70 -4.37 -5.37
N SER A 680 10.94 -3.09 -5.05
CA SER A 680 12.20 -2.61 -4.44
C SER A 680 12.60 -3.37 -3.15
N LEU A 681 11.62 -3.72 -2.30
CA LEU A 681 11.85 -4.49 -1.08
C LEU A 681 12.16 -5.98 -1.33
N CYS A 682 11.77 -6.52 -2.48
CA CYS A 682 12.08 -7.89 -2.91
C CYS A 682 13.47 -7.99 -3.57
N ASP A 683 13.88 -6.99 -4.37
CA ASP A 683 15.12 -6.97 -5.18
C ASP A 683 16.44 -6.91 -4.37
N LEU A 684 16.39 -6.89 -3.04
CA LEU A 684 17.55 -6.78 -2.13
C LEU A 684 18.49 -8.02 -2.09
N ASP A 685 18.51 -8.86 -3.12
CA ASP A 685 19.33 -10.08 -3.22
C ASP A 685 20.62 -9.94 -4.07
N GLU A 686 20.94 -8.76 -4.61
CA GLU A 686 22.27 -8.47 -5.20
C GLU A 686 23.27 -8.02 -4.10
N PRO A 687 24.18 -8.89 -3.60
CA PRO A 687 25.30 -8.44 -2.80
C PRO A 687 26.21 -7.57 -3.66
N SER A 688 26.44 -6.33 -3.22
CA SER A 688 27.27 -5.35 -3.95
C SER A 688 28.74 -5.81 -4.00
N ASN A 689 29.08 -6.59 -5.03
CA ASN A 689 30.41 -7.19 -5.21
C ASN A 689 31.41 -6.17 -5.80
N GLY A 690 31.61 -5.06 -5.09
CA GLY A 690 32.58 -4.01 -5.40
C GLY A 690 33.71 -3.99 -4.38
N GLY A 691 34.75 -4.83 -4.55
CA GLY A 691 35.71 -5.06 -3.46
C GLY A 691 37.13 -5.55 -3.79
N ALA A 692 37.61 -5.40 -5.02
CA ALA A 692 39.01 -5.60 -5.47
C ALA A 692 39.63 -7.03 -5.44
N PRO A 693 40.37 -7.43 -6.51
CA PRO A 693 41.32 -8.53 -6.45
C PRO A 693 42.62 -8.10 -5.78
N ALA A 694 43.23 -8.98 -4.97
CA ALA A 694 44.59 -8.80 -4.50
C ALA A 694 45.60 -9.22 -5.59
N ASP A 695 46.51 -8.31 -5.92
CA ASP A 695 47.82 -8.62 -6.51
C ASP A 695 48.85 -8.64 -5.36
N ASP A 696 49.87 -9.51 -5.50
CA ASP A 696 50.91 -9.95 -4.52
C ASP A 696 50.46 -10.84 -3.33
#